data_AF-A0A7J4TKK6-F1
#
_entry.id   AF-A0A7J4TKK6-F1
#
_cell.length_a   1.000
_cell.length_b   1.000
_cell.length_c   1.000
_cell.angle_alpha   90.00
_cell.angle_beta   90.00
_cell.angle_gamma   90.00
#
_symmetry.space_group_name_H-M   'P 1'
#
loop_
_entity.id
_entity.type
_entity.pdbx_description
1 polymer ?
#
loop_
_entity_poly.entity_id
_entity_poly.type
_entity_poly.pdbx_seq_one_letter_code
_entity_poly.pdbx_strand_id
1 'polypeptide(L)'
;MEINSERVEGVLVIKPEGRLDAYGALELNESLEMLITDKDVVVIFNMTGVSYLSSGGIRSLLGAERTLKERGGGIHLCNLNQYPLDVLKMAGFDQIFSLHPTMEDALDVQVTPTGSEPVEMDELKMDDLPHYDDEPVSLTLLESSTTNSKLSVVGDISKVLKATLGEDDIYSRKFSDTEYSIGLGGLGEKMRDFLEIMGEMITIGGTMVWLPTDGHDTPDFLIPAKDTGMVTIHTGFNVALDGNFQNILFAESKSIEGFTMDELYSSFFHMAREMNPSFKGIISLAIQADIGEFYRSGIKISPIKKFTPKNHEMIMHQDNIKSWMNISTKPMFQGETMVSFGVGVDLESDLSCFDEDVLGSLFYMHPANIGNKKMLLHNHAVVFKHIPLEKKTDLDHQIRTIVQEGEFLDMSHLLDNSRMKSALIGVSYISDIAFEKNQEITFHGECEGWNDTFTEITGKMFPDSTEILLTPITGGYSGSAVFKVDAWDRSGRKEMPFVMKLGPWFELGDELRGYEDHVKRYIQNNATQIIDHRKIGECGGLLYNFVGINGGESTINTLEDYYHSHDTGEVLTALDKLFRNVLRSWYGQPKLKELFLYEEYDFFFQYDNIKAFTSQKFGVSSSEKYVDLPYNLGKSINPLYFVEKVMDERRSKAVSAYETSTHGDLNLRNVLLDDDLNLWLIDFASTRYSHILRDVAKLETAFKLECVDIDSLEKLKYILELEEDFINAENLSDIPEIPLKSTETQLNFDNSDVIKAFQCIRRVREYGNMVTLLDEDISQYLLGLLSYTLSAVSFISLNDYEKEYAWISSSLICQRLI
;
A
#
# COMPACT_ATOMS: atom_id res chain seq x y z
N MET A 1 -23.81 -33.93 -3.14
CA MET A 1 -22.49 -33.90 -3.82
C MET A 1 -22.15 -35.35 -4.12
N GLU A 2 -21.53 -35.66 -5.26
CA GLU A 2 -21.07 -37.03 -5.52
C GLU A 2 -19.63 -37.17 -5.03
N ILE A 3 -19.33 -38.20 -4.23
CA ILE A 3 -18.00 -38.39 -3.62
C ILE A 3 -17.54 -39.79 -3.96
N ASN A 4 -16.60 -39.89 -4.89
CA ASN A 4 -15.95 -41.14 -5.24
C ASN A 4 -14.62 -41.26 -4.50
N SER A 5 -14.22 -42.48 -4.14
CA SER A 5 -12.93 -42.72 -3.49
C SER A 5 -12.27 -43.99 -3.97
N GLU A 6 -10.94 -44.00 -3.95
CA GLU A 6 -10.12 -45.15 -4.30
C GLU A 6 -8.83 -45.15 -3.48
N ARG A 7 -8.12 -46.29 -3.45
CA ARG A 7 -6.79 -46.37 -2.86
C ARG A 7 -5.77 -46.60 -3.97
N VAL A 8 -4.88 -45.62 -4.16
CA VAL A 8 -3.78 -45.67 -5.14
C VAL A 8 -2.49 -45.77 -4.34
N GLU A 9 -1.72 -46.84 -4.57
CA GLU A 9 -0.45 -47.11 -3.87
C GLU A 9 -0.55 -47.09 -2.34
N GLY A 10 -1.73 -47.40 -1.80
CA GLY A 10 -2.02 -47.43 -0.36
C GLY A 10 -2.63 -46.15 0.20
N VAL A 11 -2.55 -45.02 -0.53
CA VAL A 11 -3.10 -43.73 -0.12
C VAL A 11 -4.54 -43.55 -0.59
N LEU A 12 -5.36 -42.99 0.29
CA LEU A 12 -6.75 -42.68 0.02
C LEU A 12 -6.85 -41.45 -0.89
N VAL A 13 -7.44 -41.62 -2.06
CA VAL A 13 -7.76 -40.55 -3.01
C VAL A 13 -9.27 -40.33 -3.00
N ILE A 14 -9.69 -39.10 -2.74
CA ILE A 14 -11.09 -38.67 -2.71
C ILE A 14 -11.35 -37.74 -3.88
N LYS A 15 -12.41 -38.02 -4.65
CA LYS A 15 -12.79 -37.30 -5.87
C LYS A 15 -14.20 -36.71 -5.69
N PRO A 16 -14.32 -35.54 -5.05
CA PRO A 16 -15.60 -34.87 -4.89
C PRO A 16 -16.02 -34.18 -6.20
N GLU A 17 -17.27 -34.38 -6.62
CA GLU A 17 -17.87 -33.77 -7.81
C GLU A 17 -19.09 -32.91 -7.46
N GLY A 18 -19.09 -31.67 -7.94
CA GLY A 18 -20.16 -30.70 -7.71
C GLY A 18 -19.68 -29.44 -6.98
N ARG A 19 -20.53 -28.89 -6.10
CA ARG A 19 -20.25 -27.66 -5.33
C ARG A 19 -19.91 -28.02 -3.89
N LEU A 20 -18.76 -27.57 -3.40
CA LEU A 20 -18.36 -27.71 -2.00
C LEU A 20 -18.80 -26.47 -1.20
N ASP A 21 -20.12 -26.29 -1.10
CA ASP A 21 -20.77 -25.25 -0.30
C ASP A 21 -21.16 -25.77 1.09
N ALA A 22 -22.02 -25.06 1.84
CA ALA A 22 -22.41 -25.47 3.18
C ALA A 22 -23.13 -26.85 3.21
N TYR A 23 -23.84 -27.21 2.15
CA TYR A 23 -24.51 -28.51 2.04
C TYR A 23 -23.51 -29.59 1.61
N GLY A 24 -22.70 -29.32 0.58
CA GLY A 24 -21.66 -30.25 0.13
C GLY A 24 -20.60 -30.55 1.21
N ALA A 25 -20.31 -29.58 2.07
CA ALA A 25 -19.42 -29.74 3.22
C ALA A 25 -19.94 -30.76 4.26
N LEU A 26 -21.26 -30.83 4.48
CA LEU A 26 -21.87 -31.81 5.38
C LEU A 26 -21.74 -33.22 4.79
N GLU A 27 -22.07 -33.40 3.51
CA GLU A 27 -21.93 -34.67 2.80
C GLU A 27 -20.45 -35.13 2.75
N LEU A 28 -19.51 -34.19 2.59
CA LEU A 28 -18.09 -34.47 2.63
C LEU A 28 -17.65 -34.95 4.00
N ASN A 29 -18.08 -34.30 5.08
CA ASN A 29 -17.70 -34.70 6.45
C ASN A 29 -18.20 -36.10 6.78
N GLU A 30 -19.45 -36.42 6.47
CA GLU A 30 -20.01 -37.78 6.66
C GLU A 30 -19.20 -38.83 5.89
N SER A 31 -18.77 -38.50 4.67
CA SER A 31 -17.94 -39.40 3.85
C SER A 31 -16.53 -39.55 4.41
N LEU A 32 -15.91 -38.48 4.90
CA LEU A 32 -14.56 -38.50 5.48
C LEU A 32 -14.52 -39.36 6.75
N GLU A 33 -15.54 -39.28 7.61
CA GLU A 33 -15.65 -40.13 8.81
C GLU A 33 -15.71 -41.63 8.48
N MET A 34 -16.27 -42.00 7.33
CA MET A 34 -16.34 -43.39 6.89
C MET A 34 -15.10 -43.86 6.13
N LEU A 35 -14.44 -42.97 5.39
CA LEU A 35 -13.36 -43.31 4.46
C LEU A 35 -11.97 -43.24 5.09
N ILE A 36 -11.74 -42.27 6.00
CA ILE A 36 -10.46 -42.11 6.71
C ILE A 36 -10.40 -43.12 7.84
N THR A 37 -9.37 -43.95 7.83
CA THR A 37 -9.08 -44.94 8.88
C THR A 37 -7.90 -44.49 9.73
N ASP A 38 -7.67 -45.15 10.87
CA ASP A 38 -6.53 -44.86 11.76
C ASP A 38 -5.15 -45.12 11.14
N LYS A 39 -5.10 -45.78 9.98
CA LYS A 39 -3.86 -46.05 9.23
C LYS A 39 -3.57 -44.99 8.17
N ASP A 40 -4.52 -44.12 7.88
CA ASP A 40 -4.36 -43.06 6.89
C ASP A 40 -3.62 -41.89 7.56
N VAL A 41 -2.43 -41.59 7.03
CA VAL A 41 -1.61 -40.42 7.39
C VAL A 41 -1.68 -39.35 6.29
N VAL A 42 -1.89 -39.74 5.05
CA VAL A 42 -1.99 -38.85 3.90
C VAL A 42 -3.30 -39.12 3.16
N VAL A 43 -4.01 -38.05 2.75
CA VAL A 43 -5.21 -38.14 1.91
C VAL A 43 -5.11 -37.14 0.77
N ILE A 44 -5.39 -37.58 -0.46
CA ILE A 44 -5.35 -36.71 -1.64
C ILE A 44 -6.78 -36.41 -2.10
N PHE A 45 -7.10 -35.13 -2.27
CA PHE A 45 -8.34 -34.69 -2.90
C PHE A 45 -8.08 -34.29 -4.34
N ASN A 46 -8.70 -35.00 -5.28
CA ASN A 46 -8.72 -34.59 -6.68
C ASN A 46 -9.89 -33.64 -6.92
N MET A 47 -9.58 -32.36 -7.09
CA MET A 47 -10.53 -31.27 -7.13
C MET A 47 -11.07 -30.98 -8.54
N THR A 48 -10.77 -31.82 -9.54
CA THR A 48 -11.19 -31.64 -10.94
C THR A 48 -12.70 -31.40 -11.07
N GLY A 49 -13.51 -32.17 -10.33
CA GLY A 49 -14.97 -32.08 -10.33
C GLY A 49 -15.57 -30.98 -9.47
N VAL A 50 -14.75 -30.20 -8.75
CA VAL A 50 -15.22 -29.15 -7.83
C VAL A 50 -15.24 -27.80 -8.54
N SER A 51 -16.44 -27.32 -8.83
CA SER A 51 -16.65 -26.03 -9.54
C SER A 51 -16.80 -24.83 -8.59
N TYR A 52 -16.95 -25.07 -7.29
CA TYR A 52 -17.22 -24.01 -6.30
C TYR A 52 -16.78 -24.43 -4.91
N LEU A 53 -16.16 -23.50 -4.16
CA LEU A 53 -15.71 -23.69 -2.79
C LEU A 53 -16.21 -22.52 -1.91
N SER A 54 -16.84 -22.84 -0.77
CA SER A 54 -17.23 -21.84 0.24
C SER A 54 -16.46 -22.02 1.55
N SER A 55 -16.65 -21.09 2.50
CA SER A 55 -16.10 -21.22 3.86
C SER A 55 -16.53 -22.50 4.59
N GLY A 56 -17.68 -23.09 4.23
CA GLY A 56 -18.09 -24.40 4.72
C GLY A 56 -17.18 -25.53 4.21
N GLY A 57 -16.88 -25.52 2.91
CA GLY A 57 -15.98 -26.49 2.28
C GLY A 57 -14.55 -26.39 2.78
N ILE A 58 -14.04 -25.16 2.98
CA ILE A 58 -12.72 -24.94 3.58
C ILE A 58 -12.65 -25.54 4.99
N ARG A 59 -13.68 -25.34 5.81
CA ARG A 59 -13.73 -25.93 7.16
C ARG A 59 -13.73 -27.45 7.16
N SER A 60 -14.40 -28.09 6.21
CA SER A 60 -14.36 -29.55 6.04
C SER A 60 -12.97 -30.05 5.69
N LEU A 61 -12.29 -29.39 4.75
CA LEU A 61 -10.90 -29.70 4.39
C LEU A 61 -9.94 -29.48 5.58
N LEU A 62 -10.11 -28.38 6.33
CA LEU A 62 -9.33 -28.12 7.55
C LEU A 62 -9.58 -29.16 8.65
N GLY A 63 -10.81 -29.68 8.75
CA GLY A 63 -11.14 -30.76 9.68
C GLY A 63 -10.33 -32.01 9.37
N ALA A 64 -10.32 -32.42 8.09
CA ALA A 64 -9.51 -33.56 7.63
C ALA A 64 -8.00 -33.33 7.84
N GLU A 65 -7.51 -32.14 7.48
CA GLU A 65 -6.11 -31.72 7.67
C GLU A 65 -5.71 -31.83 9.15
N ARG A 66 -6.54 -31.36 10.07
CA ARG A 66 -6.28 -31.46 11.51
C ARG A 66 -6.23 -32.91 11.99
N THR A 67 -7.19 -33.74 11.57
CA THR A 67 -7.24 -35.17 11.94
C THR A 67 -5.99 -35.92 11.48
N LEU A 68 -5.45 -35.58 10.29
CA LEU A 68 -4.26 -36.23 9.74
C LEU A 68 -2.96 -35.64 10.30
N LYS A 69 -2.92 -34.34 10.60
CA LYS A 69 -1.79 -33.69 11.28
C LYS A 69 -1.51 -34.24 12.68
N GLU A 70 -2.55 -34.59 13.44
CA GLU A 70 -2.42 -35.29 14.73
C GLU A 70 -1.68 -36.64 14.61
N ARG A 71 -1.54 -37.17 13.38
CA ARG A 71 -0.90 -38.46 13.06
C ARG A 71 0.38 -38.28 12.24
N GLY A 72 0.90 -37.05 12.13
CA GLY A 72 2.14 -36.74 11.41
C GLY A 72 2.00 -36.71 9.89
N GLY A 73 0.79 -36.54 9.34
CA GLY A 73 0.58 -36.35 7.90
C GLY A 73 -0.39 -35.20 7.59
N GLY A 74 -1.10 -35.26 6.47
CA GLY A 74 -1.92 -34.15 5.99
C GLY A 74 -2.72 -34.44 4.72
N ILE A 75 -3.42 -33.42 4.23
CA ILE A 75 -4.16 -33.47 2.97
C ILE A 75 -3.40 -32.79 1.85
N HIS A 76 -3.55 -33.34 0.65
CA HIS A 76 -3.07 -32.74 -0.58
C HIS A 76 -4.23 -32.47 -1.51
N LEU A 77 -4.26 -31.31 -2.16
CA LEU A 77 -5.28 -30.94 -3.14
C LEU A 77 -4.63 -30.92 -4.52
N CYS A 78 -5.20 -31.63 -5.49
CA CYS A 78 -4.72 -31.61 -6.87
C CYS A 78 -5.81 -31.25 -7.88
N ASN A 79 -5.40 -30.76 -9.07
CA ASN A 79 -6.32 -30.37 -10.15
C ASN A 79 -7.40 -29.37 -9.71
N LEU A 80 -7.02 -28.33 -8.96
CA LEU A 80 -7.94 -27.26 -8.57
C LEU A 80 -8.36 -26.42 -9.79
N ASN A 81 -9.66 -26.18 -9.92
CA ASN A 81 -10.18 -25.17 -10.84
C ASN A 81 -9.80 -23.75 -10.35
N GLN A 82 -9.76 -22.78 -11.26
CA GLN A 82 -9.33 -21.41 -10.98
C GLN A 82 -10.12 -20.75 -9.82
N TYR A 83 -11.45 -20.89 -9.82
CA TYR A 83 -12.29 -20.26 -8.80
C TYR A 83 -12.03 -20.81 -7.37
N PRO A 84 -12.05 -22.14 -7.11
CA PRO A 84 -11.62 -22.68 -5.81
C PRO A 84 -10.20 -22.28 -5.40
N LEU A 85 -9.26 -22.20 -6.35
CA LEU A 85 -7.88 -21.78 -6.07
C LEU A 85 -7.82 -20.32 -5.60
N ASP A 86 -8.52 -19.41 -6.29
CA ASP A 86 -8.57 -17.99 -5.93
C ASP A 86 -9.23 -17.79 -4.55
N VAL A 87 -10.25 -18.59 -4.23
CA VAL A 87 -10.90 -18.58 -2.90
C VAL A 87 -9.93 -19.04 -1.80
N LEU A 88 -9.11 -20.07 -2.04
CA LEU A 88 -8.09 -20.53 -1.07
C LEU A 88 -7.01 -19.47 -0.86
N LYS A 89 -6.51 -18.85 -1.94
CA LYS A 89 -5.51 -17.78 -1.89
C LYS A 89 -6.03 -16.53 -1.17
N MET A 90 -7.24 -16.09 -1.51
CA MET A 90 -7.90 -14.94 -0.89
C MET A 90 -8.07 -15.13 0.62
N ALA A 91 -8.30 -16.37 1.06
CA ALA A 91 -8.50 -16.71 2.46
C ALA A 91 -7.20 -17.14 3.18
N GLY A 92 -6.05 -17.17 2.47
CA GLY A 92 -4.73 -17.54 3.02
C GLY A 92 -4.57 -19.02 3.37
N PHE A 93 -5.38 -19.90 2.78
CA PHE A 93 -5.35 -21.35 3.04
C PHE A 93 -4.51 -22.15 2.03
N ASP A 94 -4.02 -21.49 0.98
CA ASP A 94 -3.03 -22.05 0.04
C ASP A 94 -1.67 -22.32 0.72
N GLN A 95 -1.41 -21.70 1.87
CA GLN A 95 -0.24 -21.98 2.72
C GLN A 95 -0.48 -23.12 3.72
N ILE A 96 -1.73 -23.54 3.91
CA ILE A 96 -2.11 -24.58 4.89
C ILE A 96 -2.24 -25.94 4.21
N PHE A 97 -2.79 -25.98 3.00
CA PHE A 97 -2.94 -27.20 2.22
C PHE A 97 -1.78 -27.35 1.22
N SER A 98 -1.34 -28.59 1.00
CA SER A 98 -0.38 -28.87 -0.06
C SER A 98 -1.09 -28.90 -1.41
N LEU A 99 -0.84 -27.90 -2.27
CA LEU A 99 -1.48 -27.76 -3.58
C LEU A 99 -0.58 -28.32 -4.70
N HIS A 100 -1.14 -29.21 -5.52
CA HIS A 100 -0.42 -29.87 -6.60
C HIS A 100 -1.12 -29.64 -7.95
N PRO A 101 -0.39 -29.38 -9.04
CA PRO A 101 -1.00 -29.18 -10.35
C PRO A 101 -1.76 -30.42 -10.82
N THR A 102 -1.16 -31.61 -10.69
CA THR A 102 -1.74 -32.86 -11.18
C THR A 102 -1.85 -33.94 -10.11
N MET A 103 -2.56 -35.02 -10.45
CA MET A 103 -2.66 -36.20 -9.58
C MET A 103 -1.32 -36.94 -9.48
N GLU A 104 -0.51 -36.91 -10.53
CA GLU A 104 0.82 -37.52 -10.55
C GLU A 104 1.76 -36.78 -9.60
N ASP A 105 1.77 -35.44 -9.63
CA ASP A 105 2.56 -34.62 -8.70
C ASP A 105 2.17 -34.89 -7.23
N ALA A 106 0.86 -35.06 -6.98
CA ALA A 106 0.36 -35.36 -5.64
C ALA A 106 0.71 -36.76 -5.13
N LEU A 107 0.93 -37.73 -6.04
CA LEU A 107 1.41 -39.07 -5.70
C LEU A 107 2.94 -39.10 -5.56
N ASP A 108 3.68 -38.35 -6.37
CA ASP A 108 5.16 -38.30 -6.33
C ASP A 108 5.69 -37.68 -5.02
N VAL A 109 4.92 -36.78 -4.41
CA VAL A 109 5.25 -36.21 -3.09
C VAL A 109 5.23 -37.29 -1.99
N GLN A 110 4.64 -38.47 -2.21
CA GLN A 110 4.67 -39.58 -1.26
C GLN A 110 6.06 -40.23 -1.10
N VAL A 111 7.04 -39.84 -1.89
CA VAL A 111 8.45 -40.19 -1.64
C VAL A 111 9.13 -39.21 -0.68
N THR A 112 8.47 -38.13 -0.27
CA THR A 112 9.09 -37.12 0.61
C THR A 112 8.09 -36.57 1.63
N PRO A 113 8.17 -36.95 2.91
CA PRO A 113 7.36 -36.33 3.95
C PRO A 113 7.93 -34.95 4.31
N THR A 114 7.15 -33.90 4.08
CA THR A 114 7.32 -32.60 4.71
C THR A 114 6.59 -32.60 6.07
N GLY A 115 7.37 -32.79 7.11
CA GLY A 115 7.05 -32.51 8.50
C GLY A 115 8.38 -32.23 9.18
N SER A 116 8.62 -30.96 9.49
CA SER A 116 9.73 -30.52 10.33
C SER A 116 9.53 -31.09 11.75
N GLU A 117 10.07 -32.28 11.96
CA GLU A 117 10.57 -32.80 13.23
C GLU A 117 11.81 -33.66 12.89
N PRO A 118 12.77 -33.78 13.82
CA PRO A 118 14.19 -33.91 13.49
C PRO A 118 14.47 -35.14 12.64
N VAL A 119 15.19 -34.94 11.54
CA VAL A 119 15.91 -36.00 10.86
C VAL A 119 16.81 -36.64 11.92
N GLU A 120 16.44 -37.82 12.42
CA GLU A 120 17.45 -38.78 12.84
C GLU A 120 18.18 -39.13 11.55
N MET A 121 19.23 -38.36 11.27
CA MET A 121 20.20 -38.72 10.25
C MET A 121 20.77 -40.04 10.74
N ASP A 122 20.38 -41.13 10.08
CA ASP A 122 21.19 -42.33 9.98
C ASP A 122 22.63 -41.84 9.89
N GLU A 123 23.44 -42.20 10.89
CA GLU A 123 24.84 -41.84 11.04
C GLU A 123 25.46 -41.65 9.66
N LEU A 124 25.55 -40.38 9.21
CA LEU A 124 26.39 -40.02 8.09
C LEU A 124 27.70 -40.70 8.43
N LYS A 125 28.21 -41.54 7.53
CA LYS A 125 29.60 -41.94 7.62
C LYS A 125 30.40 -40.65 7.45
N MET A 126 30.64 -39.95 8.56
CA MET A 126 31.29 -38.64 8.60
C MET A 126 32.65 -38.69 7.92
N ASP A 127 33.26 -39.88 7.89
CA ASP A 127 34.51 -40.20 7.20
C ASP A 127 34.48 -39.96 5.68
N ASP A 128 33.30 -39.91 5.04
CA ASP A 128 33.17 -39.76 3.58
C ASP A 128 32.84 -38.31 3.12
N LEU A 129 32.59 -37.37 4.05
CA LEU A 129 32.30 -35.97 3.73
C LEU A 129 33.58 -35.17 3.43
N PRO A 130 33.55 -34.18 2.51
CA PRO A 130 34.70 -33.32 2.24
C PRO A 130 35.18 -32.64 3.54
N HIS A 131 36.39 -32.98 3.96
CA HIS A 131 37.08 -32.37 5.08
C HIS A 131 38.17 -31.43 4.58
N TYR A 132 38.20 -30.24 5.17
CA TYR A 132 39.27 -29.28 4.99
C TYR A 132 39.99 -29.12 6.32
N ASP A 133 41.19 -29.69 6.40
CA ASP A 133 42.03 -29.63 7.59
C ASP A 133 42.98 -28.44 7.50
N ASP A 134 42.57 -27.30 8.06
CA ASP A 134 43.47 -26.21 8.43
C ASP A 134 43.89 -26.37 9.89
N GLU A 135 45.03 -25.83 10.30
CA GLU A 135 45.38 -25.76 11.73
C GLU A 135 45.11 -24.33 12.20
N PRO A 136 44.25 -24.10 13.21
CA PRO A 136 43.74 -25.07 14.20
C PRO A 136 42.32 -25.63 13.95
N VAL A 137 41.67 -25.31 12.84
CA VAL A 137 40.24 -25.61 12.58
C VAL A 137 40.07 -26.71 11.54
N SER A 138 39.37 -27.79 11.91
CA SER A 138 38.88 -28.76 10.93
C SER A 138 37.48 -28.36 10.46
N LEU A 139 37.26 -28.29 9.14
CA LEU A 139 35.97 -27.93 8.54
C LEU A 139 35.38 -29.13 7.79
N THR A 140 34.16 -29.51 8.14
CA THR A 140 33.37 -30.52 7.42
C THR A 140 32.28 -29.83 6.60
N LEU A 141 32.29 -30.00 5.29
CA LEU A 141 31.22 -29.49 4.42
C LEU A 141 29.98 -30.38 4.52
N LEU A 142 28.86 -29.84 5.02
CA LEU A 142 27.60 -30.56 5.17
C LEU A 142 26.67 -30.33 3.98
N GLU A 143 26.60 -29.09 3.48
CA GLU A 143 25.74 -28.71 2.35
C GLU A 143 26.43 -27.65 1.49
N SER A 144 26.15 -27.68 0.18
CA SER A 144 26.65 -26.68 -0.78
C SER A 144 25.57 -26.31 -1.80
N SER A 145 25.43 -25.01 -2.06
CA SER A 145 24.52 -24.41 -3.03
C SER A 145 25.26 -23.40 -3.91
N THR A 146 24.69 -23.08 -5.08
CA THR A 146 25.28 -22.16 -6.07
C THR A 146 24.57 -20.80 -6.10
N THR A 147 23.97 -20.38 -5.00
CA THR A 147 23.28 -19.08 -4.91
C THR A 147 24.30 -17.95 -4.91
N ASN A 148 23.90 -16.77 -5.39
CA ASN A 148 24.70 -15.56 -5.22
C ASN A 148 24.17 -14.80 -4.00
N SER A 149 25.07 -14.26 -3.19
CA SER A 149 24.74 -13.37 -2.09
C SER A 149 25.41 -12.02 -2.24
N LYS A 150 24.78 -11.00 -1.67
CA LYS A 150 25.23 -9.60 -1.67
C LYS A 150 25.09 -9.00 -0.26
N LEU A 151 25.76 -7.90 -0.01
CA LEU A 151 25.53 -7.10 1.19
C LEU A 151 24.85 -5.78 0.83
N SER A 152 23.76 -5.49 1.53
CA SER A 152 23.09 -4.20 1.51
C SER A 152 23.58 -3.35 2.67
N VAL A 153 24.01 -2.12 2.38
CA VAL A 153 24.58 -1.20 3.37
C VAL A 153 23.70 0.03 3.48
N VAL A 154 23.34 0.38 4.70
CA VAL A 154 22.58 1.58 5.04
C VAL A 154 23.43 2.42 5.99
N GLY A 155 23.47 3.74 5.76
CA GLY A 155 24.25 4.67 6.57
C GLY A 155 25.77 4.55 6.37
N ASP A 156 26.54 5.15 7.27
CA ASP A 156 28.01 5.19 7.19
C ASP A 156 28.62 4.99 8.58
N ILE A 157 29.40 3.91 8.76
CA ILE A 157 30.06 3.60 10.04
C ILE A 157 31.00 4.73 10.48
N SER A 158 31.54 5.53 9.55
CA SER A 158 32.41 6.66 9.88
C SER A 158 31.68 7.72 10.71
N LYS A 159 30.38 7.94 10.45
CA LYS A 159 29.53 8.86 11.23
C LYS A 159 29.23 8.30 12.62
N VAL A 160 29.03 6.99 12.73
CA VAL A 160 28.93 6.29 14.02
C VAL A 160 30.21 6.49 14.84
N LEU A 161 31.36 6.22 14.25
CA LEU A 161 32.65 6.30 14.92
C LEU A 161 33.04 7.72 15.32
N LYS A 162 32.59 8.74 14.60
CA LYS A 162 32.78 10.16 14.96
C LYS A 162 31.68 10.71 15.87
N ALA A 163 30.64 9.91 16.15
CA ALA A 163 29.43 10.30 16.85
C ALA A 163 28.75 11.55 16.24
N THR A 164 28.58 11.55 14.92
CA THR A 164 28.03 12.69 14.16
C THR A 164 26.66 12.43 13.56
N LEU A 165 26.00 11.31 13.88
CA LEU A 165 24.67 11.00 13.33
C LEU A 165 23.65 12.10 13.69
N GLY A 166 22.94 12.58 12.68
CA GLY A 166 21.77 13.45 12.79
C GLY A 166 20.47 12.71 12.44
N GLU A 167 19.34 13.42 12.50
CA GLU A 167 18.03 12.84 12.14
C GLU A 167 17.99 12.40 10.66
N ASP A 168 18.63 13.17 9.77
CA ASP A 168 18.74 12.87 8.34
C ASP A 168 19.59 11.63 8.03
N ASP A 169 20.32 11.11 9.03
CA ASP A 169 21.14 9.90 8.90
C ASP A 169 20.40 8.64 9.36
N ILE A 170 19.13 8.74 9.78
CA ILE A 170 18.35 7.63 10.31
C ILE A 170 17.42 7.05 9.25
N TYR A 171 17.56 5.75 9.03
CA TYR A 171 16.79 4.96 8.10
C TYR A 171 15.79 4.08 8.85
N SER A 172 14.67 3.74 8.21
CA SER A 172 13.65 2.85 8.79
C SER A 172 13.51 1.60 7.94
N ARG A 173 13.61 0.42 8.55
CA ARG A 173 13.55 -0.89 7.87
C ARG A 173 12.46 -1.78 8.46
N LYS A 174 11.93 -2.70 7.64
CA LYS A 174 11.06 -3.79 8.11
C LYS A 174 11.90 -5.01 8.50
N PHE A 175 11.31 -5.91 9.30
CA PHE A 175 11.99 -7.12 9.78
C PHE A 175 12.25 -8.12 8.66
N SER A 176 11.33 -8.25 7.71
CA SER A 176 11.50 -9.13 6.54
C SER A 176 12.67 -8.74 5.65
N ASP A 177 13.07 -7.47 5.65
CA ASP A 177 14.17 -6.94 4.83
C ASP A 177 15.56 -7.18 5.47
N THR A 178 15.62 -7.69 6.70
CA THR A 178 16.85 -7.70 7.52
C THR A 178 17.12 -9.03 8.25
N GLU A 179 16.68 -10.16 7.68
CA GLU A 179 16.69 -11.46 8.36
C GLU A 179 18.02 -11.86 9.01
N TYR A 180 19.14 -11.54 8.34
CA TYR A 180 20.51 -11.60 8.87
C TYR A 180 21.17 -10.24 8.69
N SER A 181 21.31 -9.48 9.78
CA SER A 181 21.94 -8.16 9.74
C SER A 181 22.59 -7.75 11.06
N ILE A 182 23.56 -6.83 10.98
CA ILE A 182 24.21 -6.19 12.14
C ILE A 182 24.21 -4.67 11.95
N GLY A 183 24.24 -3.92 13.04
CA GLY A 183 24.32 -2.46 12.92
C GLY A 183 24.18 -1.70 14.22
N LEU A 184 23.83 -0.43 14.09
CA LEU A 184 23.52 0.48 15.16
C LEU A 184 22.15 1.11 14.92
N GLY A 185 21.26 0.99 15.89
CA GLY A 185 19.88 1.44 15.76
C GLY A 185 19.13 1.53 17.08
N GLY A 186 17.81 1.60 16.98
CA GLY A 186 16.90 1.56 18.11
C GLY A 186 15.46 1.31 17.68
N LEU A 187 14.62 1.04 18.67
CA LEU A 187 13.19 0.81 18.51
C LEU A 187 12.41 1.96 19.12
N GLY A 188 11.40 2.46 18.41
CA GLY A 188 10.50 3.50 18.91
C GLY A 188 9.51 3.97 17.84
N GLU A 189 8.39 4.57 18.24
CA GLU A 189 7.39 5.09 17.30
C GLU A 189 7.83 6.43 16.70
N LYS A 190 8.54 7.25 17.48
CA LYS A 190 9.01 8.58 17.08
C LYS A 190 10.50 8.68 17.25
N MET A 191 11.15 9.50 16.41
CA MET A 191 12.59 9.74 16.42
C MET A 191 13.16 10.00 17.84
N ARG A 192 12.48 10.86 18.60
CA ARG A 192 12.87 11.24 19.97
C ARG A 192 12.87 10.08 20.99
N ASP A 193 12.15 9.00 20.69
CA ASP A 193 11.98 7.87 21.62
C ASP A 193 13.24 6.98 21.62
N PHE A 194 13.98 6.92 20.51
CA PHE A 194 15.14 6.05 20.35
C PHE A 194 16.46 6.78 20.06
N LEU A 195 16.45 8.00 19.50
CA LEU A 195 17.66 8.67 18.99
C LEU A 195 18.76 8.82 20.06
N GLU A 196 18.41 9.17 21.30
CA GLU A 196 19.38 9.35 22.39
C GLU A 196 19.86 8.05 23.04
N ILE A 197 19.24 6.91 22.69
CA ILE A 197 19.56 5.59 23.24
C ILE A 197 19.97 4.58 22.16
N MET A 198 20.24 5.03 20.93
CA MET A 198 20.71 4.16 19.84
C MET A 198 21.94 3.37 20.27
N GLY A 199 21.94 2.10 19.93
CA GLY A 199 22.97 1.16 20.34
C GLY A 199 23.13 0.03 19.33
N GLU A 200 24.03 -0.89 19.64
CA GLU A 200 24.34 -2.01 18.75
C GLU A 200 23.13 -2.91 18.62
N MET A 201 22.94 -3.50 17.44
CA MET A 201 21.83 -4.41 17.15
C MET A 201 22.26 -5.54 16.24
N ILE A 202 21.55 -6.65 16.33
CA ILE A 202 21.64 -7.81 15.44
C ILE A 202 20.23 -8.27 15.11
N THR A 203 19.97 -8.56 13.85
CA THR A 203 18.77 -9.28 13.43
C THR A 203 19.18 -10.64 12.93
N ILE A 204 18.62 -11.70 13.51
CA ILE A 204 18.99 -13.08 13.25
C ILE A 204 17.80 -14.00 13.45
N GLY A 205 17.52 -14.86 12.48
CA GLY A 205 16.38 -15.79 12.55
C GLY A 205 15.03 -15.08 12.66
N GLY A 206 14.89 -13.90 12.06
CA GLY A 206 13.66 -13.09 12.11
C GLY A 206 13.40 -12.38 13.43
N THR A 207 14.37 -12.37 14.35
CA THR A 207 14.30 -11.66 15.63
C THR A 207 15.35 -10.56 15.66
N MET A 208 14.97 -9.36 16.11
CA MET A 208 15.94 -8.30 16.40
C MET A 208 16.28 -8.34 17.88
N VAL A 209 17.58 -8.28 18.18
CA VAL A 209 18.12 -8.02 19.51
C VAL A 209 18.89 -6.71 19.45
N TRP A 210 18.73 -5.88 20.47
CA TRP A 210 19.27 -4.53 20.53
C TRP A 210 19.81 -4.23 21.92
N LEU A 211 21.01 -3.66 22.00
CA LEU A 211 21.62 -3.22 23.25
C LEU A 211 21.55 -1.69 23.33
N PRO A 212 20.55 -1.11 24.03
CA PRO A 212 20.41 0.33 24.16
C PRO A 212 21.55 0.98 24.95
N THR A 213 21.88 2.23 24.61
CA THR A 213 22.85 3.04 25.37
C THR A 213 22.17 3.81 26.52
N ASP A 214 21.25 3.16 27.23
CA ASP A 214 20.46 3.75 28.31
C ASP A 214 21.16 3.72 29.68
N GLY A 215 22.32 3.06 29.74
CA GLY A 215 23.16 2.92 30.93
C GLY A 215 22.92 1.65 31.75
N HIS A 216 22.00 0.77 31.35
CA HIS A 216 21.72 -0.48 32.07
C HIS A 216 22.51 -1.68 31.57
N ASP A 217 23.18 -1.59 30.40
CA ASP A 217 23.97 -2.67 29.79
C ASP A 217 23.14 -3.98 29.65
N THR A 218 21.84 -3.82 29.38
CA THR A 218 20.86 -4.91 29.27
C THR A 218 20.24 -4.89 27.88
N PRO A 219 20.42 -5.94 27.08
CA PRO A 219 19.79 -6.03 25.77
C PRO A 219 18.27 -6.19 25.86
N ASP A 220 17.58 -5.65 24.85
CA ASP A 220 16.16 -5.83 24.59
C ASP A 220 15.98 -6.67 23.30
N PHE A 221 14.84 -7.30 23.14
CA PHE A 221 14.57 -8.14 21.97
C PHE A 221 13.12 -8.05 21.51
N LEU A 222 12.92 -8.22 20.21
CA LEU A 222 11.62 -8.19 19.57
C LEU A 222 11.47 -9.34 18.59
N ILE A 223 10.48 -10.20 18.87
CA ILE A 223 10.09 -11.34 18.04
C ILE A 223 8.75 -11.00 17.37
N PRO A 224 8.74 -10.58 16.08
CA PRO A 224 7.50 -10.29 15.38
C PRO A 224 6.73 -11.58 15.09
N ALA A 225 5.48 -11.69 15.55
CA ALA A 225 4.62 -12.84 15.25
C ALA A 225 4.21 -12.91 13.76
N LYS A 226 4.16 -11.75 13.09
CA LYS A 226 4.02 -11.52 11.64
C LYS A 226 4.62 -10.16 11.31
N ASP A 227 5.28 -10.01 10.17
CA ASP A 227 5.69 -8.69 9.69
C ASP A 227 4.46 -7.91 9.18
N THR A 228 3.88 -7.10 10.05
CA THR A 228 2.76 -6.21 9.71
C THR A 228 3.23 -4.86 9.16
N GLY A 229 4.54 -4.61 9.11
CA GLY A 229 5.13 -3.31 8.83
C GLY A 229 4.84 -2.22 9.89
N MET A 230 4.16 -2.56 10.99
CA MET A 230 3.81 -1.59 12.05
C MET A 230 4.98 -1.26 12.98
N VAL A 231 5.93 -2.18 13.14
CA VAL A 231 7.14 -1.96 13.93
C VAL A 231 8.31 -1.86 12.97
N THR A 232 9.01 -0.74 13.02
CA THR A 232 10.15 -0.44 12.16
C THR A 232 11.44 -0.41 12.95
N ILE A 233 12.48 -0.98 12.37
CA ILE A 233 13.86 -0.88 12.87
C ILE A 233 14.41 0.46 12.41
N HIS A 234 14.80 1.33 13.34
CA HIS A 234 15.43 2.59 12.99
C HIS A 234 16.93 2.50 13.15
N THR A 235 17.69 2.83 12.11
CA THR A 235 19.13 2.58 12.06
C THR A 235 19.91 3.74 11.46
N GLY A 236 21.04 4.09 12.08
CA GLY A 236 22.01 5.02 11.50
C GLY A 236 23.12 4.31 10.73
N PHE A 237 23.25 2.99 10.90
CA PHE A 237 24.16 2.14 10.17
C PHE A 237 23.69 0.68 10.26
N ASN A 238 23.51 -0.01 9.13
CA ASN A 238 23.14 -1.41 9.11
C ASN A 238 23.69 -2.12 7.87
N VAL A 239 24.13 -3.36 8.08
CA VAL A 239 24.62 -4.25 7.02
C VAL A 239 23.75 -5.50 7.05
N ALA A 240 23.06 -5.78 5.96
CA ALA A 240 22.18 -6.95 5.85
C ALA A 240 22.58 -7.84 4.68
N LEU A 241 22.50 -9.16 4.90
CA LEU A 241 22.67 -10.16 3.86
C LEU A 241 21.45 -10.17 2.95
N ASP A 242 21.69 -10.03 1.64
CA ASP A 242 20.70 -10.27 0.59
C ASP A 242 21.11 -11.56 -0.15
N GLY A 243 20.40 -12.66 0.12
CA GLY A 243 20.67 -13.99 -0.41
C GLY A 243 20.68 -15.08 0.66
N ASN A 244 21.03 -16.30 0.25
CA ASN A 244 21.06 -17.50 1.10
C ASN A 244 22.51 -17.89 1.44
N PHE A 245 22.69 -18.80 2.39
CA PHE A 245 24.01 -19.41 2.64
C PHE A 245 24.41 -20.31 1.46
N GLN A 246 25.61 -20.10 0.93
CA GLN A 246 26.17 -20.97 -0.11
C GLN A 246 26.63 -22.29 0.46
N ASN A 247 27.26 -22.30 1.64
CA ASN A 247 27.71 -23.55 2.26
C ASN A 247 27.29 -23.62 3.72
N ILE A 248 26.89 -24.82 4.15
CA ILE A 248 26.72 -25.13 5.57
C ILE A 248 27.88 -26.05 5.97
N LEU A 249 28.67 -25.61 6.95
CA LEU A 249 29.85 -26.33 7.43
C LEU A 249 29.79 -26.53 8.94
N PHE A 250 30.40 -27.62 9.37
CA PHE A 250 30.70 -27.86 10.77
C PHE A 250 32.18 -27.61 11.03
N ALA A 251 32.51 -26.76 12.00
CA ALA A 251 33.87 -26.47 12.41
C ALA A 251 34.17 -27.13 13.76
N GLU A 252 35.31 -27.82 13.85
CA GLU A 252 35.80 -28.47 15.07
C GLU A 252 37.22 -28.02 15.40
N SER A 253 37.45 -27.69 16.68
CA SER A 253 38.78 -27.38 17.17
C SER A 253 39.64 -28.63 17.27
N LYS A 254 40.87 -28.55 16.74
CA LYS A 254 41.91 -29.56 16.97
C LYS A 254 42.66 -29.35 18.29
N SER A 255 42.48 -28.19 18.91
CA SER A 255 43.08 -27.82 20.20
C SER A 255 42.05 -27.91 21.34
N ILE A 256 42.52 -28.15 22.57
CA ILE A 256 41.66 -28.14 23.76
C ILE A 256 41.19 -26.73 24.14
N GLU A 257 41.93 -25.70 23.70
CA GLU A 257 41.66 -24.29 23.98
C GLU A 257 40.58 -23.73 23.04
N GLY A 258 40.18 -24.46 22.00
CA GLY A 258 39.32 -23.97 20.93
C GLY A 258 40.11 -23.24 19.84
N PHE A 259 39.38 -22.60 18.93
CA PHE A 259 39.90 -21.69 17.91
C PHE A 259 39.26 -20.31 18.05
N THR A 260 39.98 -19.25 17.69
CA THR A 260 39.48 -17.87 17.73
C THR A 260 38.64 -17.52 16.51
N MET A 261 37.87 -16.44 16.58
CA MET A 261 37.08 -15.96 15.45
C MET A 261 37.97 -15.60 14.24
N ASP A 262 39.14 -14.97 14.45
CA ASP A 262 40.07 -14.67 13.35
C ASP A 262 40.73 -15.92 12.74
N GLU A 263 41.00 -16.97 13.53
CA GLU A 263 41.44 -18.28 13.03
C GLU A 263 40.36 -18.95 12.17
N LEU A 264 39.08 -18.84 12.58
CA LEU A 264 37.95 -19.35 11.80
C LEU A 264 37.80 -18.65 10.45
N TYR A 265 37.76 -17.31 10.44
CA TYR A 265 37.69 -16.54 9.20
C TYR A 265 38.91 -16.80 8.30
N SER A 266 40.12 -16.91 8.87
CA SER A 266 41.34 -17.27 8.11
C SER A 266 41.17 -18.59 7.38
N SER A 267 40.65 -19.62 8.07
CA SER A 267 40.43 -20.95 7.51
C SER A 267 39.41 -20.92 6.37
N PHE A 268 38.33 -20.13 6.52
CA PHE A 268 37.36 -19.94 5.44
C PHE A 268 37.93 -19.18 4.25
N PHE A 269 38.74 -18.15 4.45
CA PHE A 269 39.39 -17.45 3.34
C PHE A 269 40.35 -18.35 2.58
N HIS A 270 41.10 -19.20 3.29
CA HIS A 270 41.96 -20.21 2.66
C HIS A 270 41.13 -21.17 1.80
N MET A 271 40.10 -21.77 2.40
CA MET A 271 39.18 -22.69 1.70
C MET A 271 38.50 -22.02 0.50
N ALA A 272 38.04 -20.76 0.65
CA ALA A 272 37.38 -20.01 -0.41
C ALA A 272 38.29 -19.78 -1.62
N ARG A 273 39.56 -19.42 -1.40
CA ARG A 273 40.54 -19.22 -2.48
C ARG A 273 40.87 -20.51 -3.22
N GLU A 274 40.85 -21.65 -2.53
CA GLU A 274 41.09 -22.95 -3.16
C GLU A 274 39.87 -23.47 -3.92
N MET A 275 38.67 -23.33 -3.34
CA MET A 275 37.44 -23.94 -3.87
C MET A 275 36.69 -23.04 -4.86
N ASN A 276 36.82 -21.72 -4.75
CA ASN A 276 36.06 -20.77 -5.55
C ASN A 276 37.01 -19.79 -6.28
N PRO A 277 37.35 -20.06 -7.55
CA PRO A 277 38.18 -19.17 -8.37
C PRO A 277 37.60 -17.77 -8.58
N SER A 278 36.30 -17.59 -8.32
CA SER A 278 35.60 -16.31 -8.41
C SER A 278 35.43 -15.62 -7.05
N PHE A 279 36.07 -16.12 -5.99
CA PHE A 279 36.07 -15.50 -4.67
C PHE A 279 36.70 -14.11 -4.74
N LYS A 280 35.95 -13.12 -4.25
CA LYS A 280 36.31 -11.69 -4.33
C LYS A 280 36.87 -11.13 -3.02
N GLY A 281 37.07 -11.95 -1.99
CA GLY A 281 37.66 -11.50 -0.73
C GLY A 281 36.67 -11.14 0.39
N ILE A 282 35.35 -11.24 0.20
CA ILE A 282 34.36 -10.92 1.24
C ILE A 282 33.46 -12.13 1.52
N ILE A 283 33.28 -12.47 2.79
CA ILE A 283 32.32 -13.48 3.25
C ILE A 283 31.42 -12.94 4.37
N SER A 284 30.21 -13.47 4.48
CA SER A 284 29.39 -13.33 5.68
C SER A 284 29.17 -14.69 6.33
N LEU A 285 29.16 -14.72 7.66
CA LEU A 285 28.93 -15.94 8.44
C LEU A 285 27.71 -15.78 9.32
N ALA A 286 26.80 -16.76 9.28
CA ALA A 286 25.87 -17.04 10.37
C ALA A 286 26.38 -18.25 11.16
N ILE A 287 26.44 -18.14 12.48
CA ILE A 287 27.16 -19.10 13.33
C ILE A 287 26.27 -19.49 14.50
N GLN A 288 26.12 -20.80 14.74
CA GLN A 288 25.77 -21.35 16.04
C GLN A 288 27.01 -22.04 16.62
N ALA A 289 27.46 -21.66 17.81
CA ALA A 289 28.71 -22.18 18.37
C ALA A 289 28.67 -22.45 19.87
N ASP A 290 29.46 -23.43 20.30
CA ASP A 290 29.77 -23.66 21.71
C ASP A 290 30.91 -22.75 22.15
N ILE A 291 30.62 -21.86 23.10
CA ILE A 291 31.57 -20.84 23.57
C ILE A 291 32.70 -21.52 24.37
N GLY A 292 33.93 -21.30 23.93
CA GLY A 292 35.14 -21.56 24.73
C GLY A 292 35.43 -20.38 25.66
N GLU A 293 35.61 -19.19 25.08
CA GLU A 293 35.84 -17.93 25.78
C GLU A 293 35.17 -16.77 25.03
N PHE A 294 34.20 -16.10 25.65
CA PHE A 294 33.49 -14.98 25.02
C PHE A 294 34.07 -13.62 25.42
N TYR A 295 34.58 -12.86 24.45
CA TYR A 295 35.06 -11.50 24.63
C TYR A 295 34.21 -10.51 23.83
N ARG A 296 33.75 -9.45 24.50
CA ARG A 296 32.86 -8.45 23.91
C ARG A 296 33.40 -7.02 23.93
N SER A 297 32.85 -6.22 23.03
CA SER A 297 32.83 -4.76 23.03
C SER A 297 31.38 -4.28 23.01
N GLY A 298 31.14 -3.05 23.45
CA GLY A 298 29.81 -2.45 23.39
C GLY A 298 29.85 -0.93 23.50
N ILE A 299 29.00 -0.23 22.75
CA ILE A 299 28.91 1.23 22.80
C ILE A 299 28.11 1.64 24.05
N LYS A 300 28.60 2.64 24.79
CA LYS A 300 27.97 3.15 26.03
C LYS A 300 27.10 4.38 25.84
N ILE A 301 27.29 5.11 24.75
CA ILE A 301 26.67 6.42 24.49
C ILE A 301 26.19 6.43 23.05
N SER A 302 24.95 6.85 22.82
CA SER A 302 24.39 6.97 21.48
C SER A 302 25.29 7.86 20.61
N PRO A 303 25.78 7.40 19.45
CA PRO A 303 26.76 8.11 18.63
C PRO A 303 26.11 9.19 17.74
N ILE A 304 25.31 10.06 18.36
CA ILE A 304 24.64 11.20 17.71
C ILE A 304 25.42 12.50 17.91
N LYS A 305 25.19 13.46 17.00
CA LYS A 305 25.85 14.77 16.98
C LYS A 305 25.83 15.50 18.33
N LYS A 306 24.76 15.34 19.12
CA LYS A 306 24.61 15.88 20.48
C LYS A 306 25.73 15.43 21.42
N PHE A 307 26.21 14.20 21.28
CA PHE A 307 27.17 13.58 22.19
C PHE A 307 28.60 13.54 21.64
N THR A 308 28.86 14.09 20.45
CA THR A 308 30.20 14.18 19.82
C THR A 308 31.35 14.38 20.83
N PRO A 309 32.41 13.56 20.79
CA PRO A 309 33.58 13.73 21.66
C PRO A 309 34.16 15.16 21.60
N LYS A 310 34.56 15.70 22.76
CA LYS A 310 35.07 17.08 22.87
C LYS A 310 36.36 17.34 22.08
N ASN A 311 37.16 16.31 21.85
CA ASN A 311 38.38 16.40 21.04
C ASN A 311 38.11 16.25 19.53
N HIS A 312 36.86 16.00 19.12
CA HIS A 312 36.44 15.73 17.74
C HIS A 312 37.16 14.53 17.08
N GLU A 313 37.81 13.69 17.89
CA GLU A 313 38.36 12.41 17.46
C GLU A 313 37.31 11.32 17.54
N MET A 314 37.57 10.17 16.90
CA MET A 314 36.67 9.02 16.94
C MET A 314 36.42 8.53 18.38
N ILE A 315 35.26 7.90 18.62
CA ILE A 315 34.89 7.27 19.90
C ILE A 315 35.91 6.19 20.32
N MET A 316 36.59 5.60 19.34
CA MET A 316 37.64 4.59 19.49
C MET A 316 39.03 5.17 19.78
N HIS A 317 39.21 6.50 19.76
CA HIS A 317 40.49 7.14 20.07
C HIS A 317 40.91 6.84 21.51
N GLN A 318 42.22 6.74 21.79
CA GLN A 318 42.77 6.38 23.10
C GLN A 318 42.23 7.24 24.27
N ASP A 319 41.90 8.50 23.98
CA ASP A 319 41.36 9.45 24.97
C ASP A 319 39.85 9.28 25.22
N ASN A 320 39.12 8.66 24.28
CA ASN A 320 37.66 8.53 24.27
C ASN A 320 37.21 7.10 24.63
N ILE A 321 37.97 6.09 24.22
CA ILE A 321 37.56 4.68 24.23
C ILE A 321 37.08 4.19 25.61
N LYS A 322 37.70 4.66 26.71
CA LYS A 322 37.33 4.26 28.07
C LYS A 322 35.94 4.74 28.49
N SER A 323 35.53 5.93 28.05
CA SER A 323 34.21 6.50 28.36
C SER A 323 33.14 6.04 27.39
N TRP A 324 33.51 5.75 26.14
CA TRP A 324 32.59 5.39 25.06
C TRP A 324 32.33 3.90 24.93
N MET A 325 33.29 3.04 25.29
CA MET A 325 33.21 1.61 25.02
C MET A 325 33.21 0.77 26.31
N ASN A 326 32.50 -0.34 26.29
CA ASN A 326 32.50 -1.40 27.29
C ASN A 326 33.29 -2.61 26.75
N ILE A 327 34.61 -2.61 26.96
CA ILE A 327 35.50 -3.65 26.43
C ILE A 327 35.84 -4.63 27.53
N SER A 328 35.50 -5.90 27.32
CA SER A 328 35.86 -6.98 28.24
C SER A 328 37.38 -7.27 28.20
N THR A 329 37.98 -7.48 29.37
CA THR A 329 39.40 -7.87 29.50
C THR A 329 39.58 -9.31 30.01
N LYS A 330 38.46 -9.96 30.31
CA LYS A 330 38.35 -11.34 30.79
C LYS A 330 37.17 -11.99 30.06
N PRO A 331 37.19 -13.32 29.87
CA PRO A 331 36.08 -14.00 29.23
C PRO A 331 34.81 -13.87 30.08
N MET A 332 33.71 -13.49 29.44
CA MET A 332 32.40 -13.27 30.09
C MET A 332 31.59 -14.55 30.22
N PHE A 333 31.64 -15.41 29.20
CA PHE A 333 30.92 -16.68 29.14
C PHE A 333 31.86 -17.81 28.72
N GLN A 334 31.61 -19.01 29.26
CA GLN A 334 32.31 -20.25 28.94
C GLN A 334 31.31 -21.41 28.99
N GLY A 335 31.21 -22.18 27.91
CA GLY A 335 30.33 -23.35 27.79
C GLY A 335 28.90 -23.04 27.35
N GLU A 336 28.51 -21.77 27.28
CA GLU A 336 27.20 -21.34 26.77
C GLU A 336 27.12 -21.39 25.24
N THR A 337 25.93 -21.17 24.67
CA THR A 337 25.72 -21.20 23.21
C THR A 337 25.70 -19.79 22.65
N MET A 338 26.41 -19.58 21.54
CA MET A 338 26.40 -18.33 20.79
C MET A 338 25.63 -18.52 19.49
N VAL A 339 24.78 -17.55 19.15
CA VAL A 339 24.31 -17.34 17.79
C VAL A 339 24.86 -16.00 17.30
N SER A 340 25.52 -15.98 16.14
CA SER A 340 26.21 -14.79 15.63
C SER A 340 25.96 -14.60 14.14
N PHE A 341 25.92 -13.33 13.72
CA PHE A 341 26.05 -12.95 12.32
C PHE A 341 27.17 -11.92 12.18
N GLY A 342 27.96 -12.05 11.12
CA GLY A 342 29.04 -11.13 10.87
C GLY A 342 29.56 -11.19 9.44
N VAL A 343 30.42 -10.23 9.14
CA VAL A 343 31.05 -10.06 7.83
C VAL A 343 32.56 -9.96 8.00
N GLY A 344 33.30 -10.61 7.11
CA GLY A 344 34.76 -10.57 7.06
C GLY A 344 35.28 -10.18 5.68
N VAL A 345 36.32 -9.37 5.68
CA VAL A 345 37.09 -8.97 4.48
C VAL A 345 38.50 -9.52 4.57
N ASP A 346 38.91 -10.26 3.55
CA ASP A 346 40.26 -10.73 3.31
C ASP A 346 41.08 -9.64 2.60
N LEU A 347 41.99 -9.00 3.32
CA LEU A 347 42.85 -7.95 2.78
C LEU A 347 43.99 -8.51 1.89
N GLU A 348 44.13 -9.84 1.79
CA GLU A 348 45.08 -10.48 0.86
C GLU A 348 44.46 -10.74 -0.53
N SER A 349 43.15 -10.59 -0.67
CA SER A 349 42.41 -10.75 -1.93
C SER A 349 42.31 -9.44 -2.74
N ASP A 350 41.99 -9.53 -4.03
CA ASP A 350 41.72 -8.37 -4.88
C ASP A 350 40.28 -7.86 -4.67
N LEU A 351 40.15 -6.73 -3.96
CA LEU A 351 38.88 -6.10 -3.63
C LEU A 351 38.43 -5.06 -4.67
N SER A 352 39.18 -4.86 -5.76
CA SER A 352 38.93 -3.77 -6.73
C SER A 352 37.61 -3.86 -7.49
N CYS A 353 36.92 -5.00 -7.41
CA CYS A 353 35.59 -5.17 -7.97
C CYS A 353 34.46 -4.56 -7.11
N PHE A 354 34.76 -4.18 -5.88
CA PHE A 354 33.80 -3.55 -4.97
C PHE A 354 33.97 -2.03 -4.98
N ASP A 355 32.88 -1.32 -4.68
CA ASP A 355 32.90 0.13 -4.54
C ASP A 355 33.73 0.53 -3.31
N GLU A 356 34.73 1.40 -3.51
CA GLU A 356 35.68 1.82 -2.48
C GLU A 356 35.00 2.61 -1.34
N ASP A 357 33.99 3.43 -1.68
CA ASP A 357 33.25 4.23 -0.71
C ASP A 357 32.35 3.33 0.15
N VAL A 358 31.68 2.34 -0.47
CA VAL A 358 30.87 1.34 0.27
C VAL A 358 31.78 0.51 1.18
N LEU A 359 32.92 0.02 0.68
CA LEU A 359 33.86 -0.78 1.47
C LEU A 359 34.40 0.01 2.67
N GLY A 360 34.74 1.29 2.48
CA GLY A 360 35.20 2.19 3.54
C GLY A 360 34.14 2.52 4.59
N SER A 361 32.86 2.43 4.23
CA SER A 361 31.70 2.67 5.11
C SER A 361 31.29 1.46 5.95
N LEU A 362 31.79 0.26 5.63
CA LEU A 362 31.42 -1.00 6.28
C LEU A 362 32.27 -1.33 7.49
N PHE A 363 33.59 -1.10 7.41
CA PHE A 363 34.55 -1.64 8.36
C PHE A 363 35.39 -0.56 9.03
N TYR A 364 35.83 -0.89 10.25
CA TYR A 364 36.85 -0.14 10.95
C TYR A 364 37.72 -1.09 11.78
N MET A 365 39.00 -0.74 11.97
CA MET A 365 39.90 -1.51 12.83
C MET A 365 39.64 -1.23 14.30
N HIS A 366 38.88 -2.12 14.96
CA HIS A 366 38.64 -2.03 16.39
C HIS A 366 39.96 -2.16 17.20
N PRO A 367 40.36 -1.18 18.04
CA PRO A 367 41.68 -1.20 18.70
C PRO A 367 41.89 -2.35 19.69
N ALA A 368 40.80 -2.95 20.19
CA ALA A 368 40.87 -4.12 21.06
C ALA A 368 40.97 -5.45 20.30
N ASN A 369 40.85 -5.44 18.97
CA ASN A 369 41.14 -6.62 18.17
C ASN A 369 42.66 -6.76 18.12
N ILE A 370 43.16 -7.77 18.83
CA ILE A 370 44.60 -8.07 18.98
C ILE A 370 45.08 -9.00 17.84
N GLY A 371 44.18 -9.43 16.95
CA GLY A 371 44.36 -10.50 15.97
C GLY A 371 45.08 -10.14 14.66
N ASN A 372 44.81 -10.98 13.65
CA ASN A 372 45.45 -10.98 12.35
C ASN A 372 45.16 -9.71 11.51
N LYS A 373 46.19 -8.88 11.25
CA LYS A 373 46.08 -7.64 10.45
C LYS A 373 45.81 -7.84 8.95
N LYS A 374 45.60 -9.09 8.52
CA LYS A 374 45.30 -9.45 7.14
C LYS A 374 43.79 -9.48 6.85
N MET A 375 42.95 -9.17 7.83
CA MET A 375 41.51 -9.14 7.65
C MET A 375 40.84 -8.03 8.46
N LEU A 376 39.60 -7.72 8.10
CA LEU A 376 38.69 -6.88 8.87
C LEU A 376 37.44 -7.69 9.17
N LEU A 377 37.05 -7.73 10.44
CA LEU A 377 35.90 -8.51 10.92
C LEU A 377 34.91 -7.57 11.62
N HIS A 378 33.61 -7.80 11.40
CA HIS A 378 32.54 -7.16 12.16
C HIS A 378 31.51 -8.23 12.49
N ASN A 379 31.45 -8.63 13.76
CA ASN A 379 30.57 -9.70 14.23
C ASN A 379 29.77 -9.21 15.44
N HIS A 380 28.46 -9.42 15.42
CA HIS A 380 27.65 -9.31 16.63
C HIS A 380 27.19 -10.71 17.03
N ALA A 381 26.98 -10.91 18.32
CA ALA A 381 26.64 -12.21 18.88
C ALA A 381 25.58 -12.08 19.97
N VAL A 382 24.65 -13.03 19.94
CA VAL A 382 23.68 -13.27 21.00
C VAL A 382 24.10 -14.53 21.75
N VAL A 383 24.13 -14.44 23.08
CA VAL A 383 24.49 -15.54 23.97
C VAL A 383 23.23 -16.09 24.62
N PHE A 384 23.07 -17.40 24.53
CA PHE A 384 22.01 -18.16 25.17
C PHE A 384 22.62 -19.15 26.15
N LYS A 385 21.85 -19.52 27.16
CA LYS A 385 22.20 -20.65 28.02
C LYS A 385 22.40 -21.90 27.16
N HIS A 386 23.30 -22.77 27.60
CA HIS A 386 23.78 -23.92 26.84
C HIS A 386 22.64 -24.74 26.19
N ILE A 387 22.65 -24.74 24.87
CA ILE A 387 21.84 -25.55 23.97
C ILE A 387 22.80 -26.42 23.17
N PRO A 388 22.67 -27.76 23.23
CA PRO A 388 23.57 -28.68 22.54
C PRO A 388 23.67 -28.38 21.05
N LEU A 389 24.90 -28.33 20.54
CA LEU A 389 25.16 -28.18 19.11
C LEU A 389 24.92 -29.51 18.38
N GLU A 390 24.04 -29.50 17.38
CA GLU A 390 23.74 -30.68 16.56
C GLU A 390 24.29 -30.50 15.14
N LYS A 391 24.93 -31.55 14.60
CA LYS A 391 25.45 -31.57 13.22
C LYS A 391 24.31 -31.77 12.20
N LYS A 392 23.48 -30.74 11.99
CA LYS A 392 22.40 -30.74 10.98
C LYS A 392 22.71 -29.76 9.84
N THR A 393 22.07 -29.95 8.69
CA THR A 393 22.21 -29.07 7.53
C THR A 393 21.31 -27.82 7.60
N ASP A 394 20.18 -27.90 8.31
CA ASP A 394 19.20 -26.81 8.42
C ASP A 394 19.57 -25.81 9.54
N LEU A 395 20.61 -25.00 9.28
CA LEU A 395 21.08 -23.96 10.20
C LEU A 395 20.01 -22.89 10.46
N ASP A 396 19.27 -22.49 9.43
CA ASP A 396 18.25 -21.45 9.50
C ASP A 396 17.18 -21.79 10.54
N HIS A 397 16.64 -23.00 10.46
CA HIS A 397 15.63 -23.48 11.39
C HIS A 397 16.19 -23.60 12.82
N GLN A 398 17.43 -24.07 12.98
CA GLN A 398 18.08 -24.15 14.28
C GLN A 398 18.25 -22.77 14.92
N ILE A 399 18.75 -21.79 14.16
CA ILE A 399 18.90 -20.40 14.62
C ILE A 399 17.54 -19.84 15.04
N ARG A 400 16.50 -19.98 14.20
CA ARG A 400 15.14 -19.49 14.53
C ARG A 400 14.62 -20.10 15.83
N THR A 401 14.81 -21.41 16.00
CA THR A 401 14.37 -22.13 17.20
C THR A 401 15.11 -21.63 18.44
N ILE A 402 16.43 -21.47 18.37
CA ILE A 402 17.25 -20.97 19.50
C ILE A 402 16.83 -19.56 19.88
N VAL A 403 16.64 -18.67 18.91
CA VAL A 403 16.33 -17.27 19.20
C VAL A 403 14.90 -17.09 19.72
N GLN A 404 13.97 -17.98 19.35
CA GLN A 404 12.59 -17.95 19.82
C GLN A 404 12.38 -18.63 21.19
N GLU A 405 13.10 -19.73 21.45
CA GLU A 405 12.85 -20.59 22.61
C GLU A 405 13.97 -20.58 23.66
N GLY A 406 15.18 -20.13 23.28
CA GLY A 406 16.37 -20.15 24.13
C GLY A 406 16.33 -19.15 25.29
N GLU A 407 16.98 -19.51 26.40
CA GLU A 407 17.16 -18.61 27.54
C GLU A 407 18.28 -17.60 27.23
N PHE A 408 17.89 -16.38 26.84
CA PHE A 408 18.78 -15.28 26.52
C PHE A 408 19.66 -14.86 27.71
N LEU A 409 20.95 -14.63 27.47
CA LEU A 409 21.92 -14.18 28.48
C LEU A 409 22.54 -12.81 28.15
N ASP A 410 22.95 -12.57 26.90
CA ASP A 410 23.64 -11.34 26.50
C ASP A 410 23.59 -11.09 24.98
N MET A 411 23.85 -9.86 24.56
CA MET A 411 24.10 -9.50 23.16
C MET A 411 25.16 -8.42 23.09
N SER A 412 26.15 -8.60 22.23
CA SER A 412 27.21 -7.60 22.06
C SER A 412 27.99 -7.76 20.76
N HIS A 413 28.78 -6.75 20.44
CA HIS A 413 29.85 -6.88 19.46
C HIS A 413 30.89 -7.89 19.94
N LEU A 414 31.18 -8.89 19.11
CA LEU A 414 32.10 -9.96 19.42
C LEU A 414 33.53 -9.60 19.00
N LEU A 415 34.48 -9.69 19.94
CA LEU A 415 35.90 -9.44 19.65
C LEU A 415 36.55 -10.65 18.97
N ASP A 416 37.49 -10.38 18.06
CA ASP A 416 38.17 -11.39 17.22
C ASP A 416 38.87 -12.50 18.01
N ASN A 417 39.28 -12.21 19.24
CA ASN A 417 39.95 -13.16 20.14
C ASN A 417 38.98 -14.08 20.91
N SER A 418 37.67 -13.98 20.65
CA SER A 418 36.68 -14.90 21.21
C SER A 418 36.89 -16.31 20.68
N ARG A 419 36.88 -17.29 21.58
CA ARG A 419 37.15 -18.69 21.28
C ARG A 419 35.89 -19.53 21.28
N MET A 420 35.84 -20.47 20.34
CA MET A 420 34.79 -21.49 20.26
C MET A 420 35.40 -22.87 20.10
N LYS A 421 34.68 -23.90 20.56
CA LYS A 421 35.13 -25.30 20.49
C LYS A 421 34.65 -26.01 19.24
N SER A 422 33.40 -25.73 18.89
CA SER A 422 32.67 -26.30 17.77
C SER A 422 31.63 -25.29 17.28
N ALA A 423 31.33 -25.31 15.99
CA ALA A 423 30.36 -24.40 15.40
C ALA A 423 29.69 -25.00 14.16
N LEU A 424 28.38 -24.75 14.00
CA LEU A 424 27.65 -24.92 12.75
C LEU A 424 27.53 -23.56 12.07
N ILE A 425 27.91 -23.48 10.80
CA ILE A 425 28.20 -22.21 10.13
C ILE A 425 27.60 -22.19 8.73
N GLY A 426 26.83 -21.15 8.47
CA GLY A 426 26.35 -20.77 7.15
C GLY A 426 27.28 -19.74 6.56
N VAL A 427 27.95 -20.09 5.47
CA VAL A 427 28.90 -19.22 4.76
C VAL A 427 28.25 -18.67 3.51
N SER A 428 28.30 -17.35 3.36
CA SER A 428 27.98 -16.69 2.09
C SER A 428 29.20 -16.00 1.48
N TYR A 429 29.48 -16.29 0.21
CA TYR A 429 30.50 -15.60 -0.59
C TYR A 429 29.88 -14.38 -1.25
N ILE A 430 30.35 -13.19 -0.89
CA ILE A 430 29.72 -11.94 -1.29
C ILE A 430 30.18 -11.56 -2.70
N SER A 431 29.21 -11.51 -3.60
CA SER A 431 29.42 -11.21 -5.01
C SER A 431 29.46 -9.70 -5.31
N ASP A 432 28.82 -8.90 -4.45
CA ASP A 432 28.59 -7.46 -4.63
C ASP A 432 28.29 -6.79 -3.27
N ILE A 433 28.65 -5.51 -3.13
CA ILE A 433 28.28 -4.65 -1.99
C ILE A 433 27.69 -3.37 -2.53
N ALA A 434 26.54 -2.95 -2.02
CA ALA A 434 25.88 -1.75 -2.49
C ALA A 434 25.29 -0.96 -1.31
N PHE A 435 25.40 0.37 -1.38
CA PHE A 435 24.51 1.22 -0.62
C PHE A 435 23.08 0.96 -1.08
N GLU A 436 22.17 0.76 -0.14
CA GLU A 436 20.76 0.78 -0.43
C GLU A 436 20.40 2.19 -0.87
N LYS A 437 20.09 2.37 -2.17
CA LYS A 437 19.77 3.68 -2.72
C LYS A 437 18.54 4.23 -2.00
N ASN A 438 18.63 5.47 -1.50
CA ASN A 438 17.45 6.22 -1.12
C ASN A 438 16.49 6.28 -2.31
N GLN A 439 15.19 6.19 -2.01
CA GLN A 439 14.17 6.51 -3.01
C GLN A 439 14.40 7.91 -3.55
N GLU A 440 14.65 8.00 -4.84
CA GLU A 440 14.80 9.28 -5.51
C GLU A 440 13.44 9.71 -6.06
N ILE A 441 12.84 10.73 -5.43
CA ILE A 441 11.61 11.36 -5.91
C ILE A 441 12.01 12.60 -6.72
N THR A 442 11.68 12.59 -8.01
CA THR A 442 11.99 13.67 -8.96
C THR A 442 10.73 14.26 -9.58
N PHE A 443 10.80 15.50 -10.04
CA PHE A 443 9.67 16.21 -10.65
C PHE A 443 9.94 16.54 -12.11
N HIS A 444 8.92 16.35 -12.95
CA HIS A 444 8.89 16.87 -14.31
C HIS A 444 8.10 18.19 -14.36
N GLY A 445 8.64 19.26 -13.77
CA GLY A 445 8.01 20.58 -13.69
C GLY A 445 8.22 21.26 -12.33
N GLU A 446 7.59 22.41 -12.10
CA GLU A 446 7.54 23.05 -10.79
C GLU A 446 6.32 22.55 -10.00
N CYS A 447 6.49 22.31 -8.71
CA CYS A 447 5.42 21.95 -7.79
C CYS A 447 5.41 22.91 -6.59
N GLU A 448 4.41 23.78 -6.53
CA GLU A 448 4.18 24.59 -5.32
C GLU A 448 3.56 23.72 -4.21
N GLY A 449 4.00 23.90 -2.97
CA GLY A 449 3.42 23.22 -1.80
C GLY A 449 4.00 21.83 -1.47
N TRP A 450 5.03 21.36 -2.18
CA TRP A 450 5.75 20.14 -1.81
C TRP A 450 6.43 20.27 -0.43
N ASN A 451 6.36 19.22 0.39
CA ASN A 451 6.89 19.22 1.77
C ASN A 451 7.32 17.80 2.21
N ASP A 452 8.00 17.70 3.35
CA ASP A 452 8.54 16.44 3.87
C ASP A 452 7.47 15.37 4.12
N THR A 453 6.27 15.76 4.56
CA THR A 453 5.14 14.84 4.74
C THR A 453 4.70 14.22 3.42
N PHE A 454 4.69 14.99 2.32
CA PHE A 454 4.38 14.48 0.98
C PHE A 454 5.48 13.56 0.45
N THR A 455 6.75 13.87 0.71
CA THR A 455 7.88 12.97 0.42
C THR A 455 7.70 11.63 1.16
N GLU A 456 7.39 11.67 2.46
CA GLU A 456 7.19 10.46 3.27
C GLU A 456 5.97 9.64 2.82
N ILE A 457 4.84 10.30 2.54
CA ILE A 457 3.63 9.65 2.00
C ILE A 457 3.96 8.94 0.69
N THR A 458 4.65 9.62 -0.22
CA THR A 458 5.03 9.09 -1.54
C THR A 458 5.93 7.87 -1.38
N GLY A 459 6.96 7.95 -0.55
CA GLY A 459 7.85 6.80 -0.34
C GLY A 459 7.14 5.59 0.26
N LYS A 460 6.20 5.80 1.20
CA LYS A 460 5.38 4.72 1.79
C LYS A 460 4.34 4.13 0.84
N MET A 461 3.99 4.82 -0.24
CA MET A 461 3.11 4.29 -1.29
C MET A 461 3.86 3.42 -2.30
N PHE A 462 5.16 3.63 -2.45
CA PHE A 462 6.00 2.94 -3.44
C PHE A 462 7.20 2.25 -2.78
N PRO A 463 7.02 1.35 -1.79
CA PRO A 463 8.10 0.84 -0.94
C PRO A 463 9.20 0.05 -1.69
N ASP A 464 8.85 -0.53 -2.84
CA ASP A 464 9.77 -1.36 -3.64
C ASP A 464 10.44 -0.58 -4.78
N SER A 465 10.08 0.70 -4.96
CA SER A 465 10.63 1.55 -5.99
C SER A 465 11.92 2.22 -5.52
N THR A 466 12.88 2.43 -6.43
CA THR A 466 14.12 3.20 -6.18
C THR A 466 14.07 4.57 -6.84
N GLU A 467 13.32 4.72 -7.92
CA GLU A 467 13.14 5.97 -8.65
C GLU A 467 11.64 6.22 -8.84
N ILE A 468 11.18 7.43 -8.49
CA ILE A 468 9.79 7.86 -8.61
C ILE A 468 9.77 9.22 -9.32
N LEU A 469 9.22 9.25 -10.52
CA LEU A 469 9.06 10.47 -11.31
C LEU A 469 7.61 10.97 -11.19
N LEU A 470 7.47 12.19 -10.68
CA LEU A 470 6.19 12.87 -10.52
C LEU A 470 6.01 13.92 -11.60
N THR A 471 4.93 13.80 -12.38
CA THR A 471 4.53 14.81 -13.37
C THR A 471 3.22 15.46 -12.91
N PRO A 472 3.21 16.75 -12.54
CA PRO A 472 2.00 17.43 -12.11
C PRO A 472 0.89 17.37 -13.17
N ILE A 473 -0.34 17.06 -12.75
CA ILE A 473 -1.54 17.14 -13.58
C ILE A 473 -2.34 18.37 -13.15
N THR A 474 -2.44 19.37 -14.02
CA THR A 474 -3.30 20.54 -13.82
C THR A 474 -4.77 20.16 -14.08
N GLY A 475 -5.66 20.34 -13.08
CA GLY A 475 -7.09 20.10 -13.34
C GLY A 475 -8.08 20.05 -12.15
N GLY A 476 -7.66 20.22 -10.89
CA GLY A 476 -8.58 20.14 -9.74
C GLY A 476 -8.76 21.47 -9.00
N TYR A 477 -9.99 21.82 -8.62
CA TYR A 477 -10.28 22.93 -7.70
C TYR A 477 -10.10 22.55 -6.21
N SER A 478 -9.78 21.28 -5.93
CA SER A 478 -9.79 20.71 -4.58
C SER A 478 -8.54 20.99 -3.73
N GLY A 479 -7.75 22.03 -4.03
CA GLY A 479 -6.54 22.41 -3.26
C GLY A 479 -5.45 21.32 -3.12
N SER A 480 -5.65 20.14 -3.70
CA SER A 480 -4.82 18.95 -3.59
C SER A 480 -3.91 18.85 -4.80
N ALA A 481 -2.66 18.45 -4.58
CA ALA A 481 -1.69 18.25 -5.64
C ALA A 481 -1.92 16.88 -6.31
N VAL A 482 -2.10 16.87 -7.62
CA VAL A 482 -2.35 15.65 -8.41
C VAL A 482 -1.16 15.40 -9.33
N PHE A 483 -0.65 14.18 -9.35
CA PHE A 483 0.50 13.78 -10.14
C PHE A 483 0.20 12.52 -10.95
N LYS A 484 0.72 12.47 -12.17
CA LYS A 484 1.04 11.19 -12.82
C LYS A 484 2.33 10.67 -12.20
N VAL A 485 2.34 9.40 -11.83
CA VAL A 485 3.51 8.74 -11.26
C VAL A 485 4.03 7.69 -12.23
N ASP A 486 5.32 7.79 -12.56
CA ASP A 486 6.09 6.75 -13.23
C ASP A 486 7.15 6.28 -12.21
N ALA A 487 7.14 5.00 -11.83
CA ALA A 487 8.04 4.43 -10.82
C ALA A 487 8.84 3.23 -11.36
N TRP A 488 10.04 3.00 -10.80
CA TRP A 488 10.90 1.87 -11.14
C TRP A 488 11.30 1.10 -9.90
N ASP A 489 11.16 -0.22 -9.95
CA ASP A 489 11.54 -1.12 -8.87
C ASP A 489 13.06 -1.23 -8.69
N ARG A 490 13.48 -1.90 -7.60
CA ARG A 490 14.91 -2.16 -7.28
C ARG A 490 15.70 -2.87 -8.39
N SER A 491 15.04 -3.56 -9.32
CA SER A 491 15.67 -4.22 -10.47
C SER A 491 15.68 -3.36 -11.74
N GLY A 492 15.20 -2.11 -11.66
CA GLY A 492 15.08 -1.18 -12.77
C GLY A 492 13.88 -1.47 -13.68
N ARG A 493 12.93 -2.32 -13.27
CA ARG A 493 11.71 -2.56 -14.04
C ARG A 493 10.74 -1.42 -13.80
N LYS A 494 10.19 -0.88 -14.89
CA LYS A 494 9.20 0.18 -14.83
C LYS A 494 7.85 -0.39 -14.44
N GLU A 495 7.22 0.19 -13.43
CA GLU A 495 5.84 -0.11 -13.05
C GLU A 495 4.84 0.50 -14.05
N MET A 496 3.58 0.06 -13.99
CA MET A 496 2.53 0.76 -14.72
C MET A 496 2.37 2.19 -14.18
N PRO A 497 1.96 3.16 -15.02
CA PRO A 497 1.72 4.51 -14.53
C PRO A 497 0.52 4.55 -13.58
N PHE A 498 0.59 5.42 -12.58
CA PHE A 498 -0.48 5.67 -11.63
C PHE A 498 -0.84 7.16 -11.58
N VAL A 499 -1.99 7.48 -10.98
CA VAL A 499 -2.32 8.85 -10.59
C VAL A 499 -2.27 8.93 -9.07
N MET A 500 -1.53 9.89 -8.52
CA MET A 500 -1.41 10.11 -7.08
C MET A 500 -1.96 11.49 -6.74
N LYS A 501 -2.89 11.54 -5.77
CA LYS A 501 -3.46 12.79 -5.23
C LYS A 501 -2.96 12.96 -3.80
N LEU A 502 -2.35 14.11 -3.51
CA LEU A 502 -1.81 14.49 -2.20
C LEU A 502 -2.49 15.74 -1.68
N GLY A 503 -2.82 15.79 -0.39
CA GLY A 503 -3.55 16.92 0.17
C GLY A 503 -4.01 16.72 1.61
N PRO A 504 -4.88 17.60 2.12
CA PRO A 504 -5.47 17.47 3.44
C PRO A 504 -6.31 16.19 3.57
N TRP A 505 -6.10 15.44 4.65
CA TRP A 505 -6.79 14.16 4.86
C TRP A 505 -8.31 14.32 5.03
N PHE A 506 -8.81 15.46 5.49
CA PHE A 506 -10.26 15.62 5.63
C PHE A 506 -10.97 15.51 4.26
N GLU A 507 -10.39 16.09 3.20
CA GLU A 507 -10.93 16.00 1.82
C GLU A 507 -10.69 14.63 1.20
N LEU A 508 -9.45 14.13 1.26
CA LEU A 508 -9.11 12.82 0.69
C LEU A 508 -9.81 11.68 1.42
N GLY A 509 -10.06 11.84 2.72
CA GLY A 509 -10.81 10.89 3.52
C GLY A 509 -12.29 10.85 3.15
N ASP A 510 -12.89 11.97 2.78
CA ASP A 510 -14.25 12.00 2.22
C ASP A 510 -14.30 11.28 0.86
N GLU A 511 -13.32 11.52 0.00
CA GLU A 511 -13.22 10.84 -1.30
C GLU A 511 -13.02 9.33 -1.16
N LEU A 512 -12.15 8.89 -0.26
CA LEU A 512 -11.94 7.47 0.05
C LEU A 512 -13.24 6.81 0.54
N ARG A 513 -13.98 7.46 1.46
CA ARG A 513 -15.28 6.98 1.93
C ARG A 513 -16.30 6.88 0.79
N GLY A 514 -16.40 7.93 -0.02
CA GLY A 514 -17.26 7.95 -1.20
C GLY A 514 -16.96 6.78 -2.13
N TYR A 515 -15.67 6.52 -2.39
CA TYR A 515 -15.23 5.39 -3.20
C TYR A 515 -15.58 4.03 -2.56
N GLU A 516 -15.21 3.80 -1.30
CA GLU A 516 -15.39 2.50 -0.63
C GLU A 516 -16.87 2.13 -0.44
N ASP A 517 -17.70 3.09 -0.05
CA ASP A 517 -19.10 2.86 0.30
C ASP A 517 -20.03 2.82 -0.92
N HIS A 518 -19.72 3.60 -1.96
CA HIS A 518 -20.64 3.83 -3.10
C HIS A 518 -20.09 3.43 -4.46
N VAL A 519 -18.77 3.47 -4.68
CA VAL A 519 -18.20 3.19 -6.01
C VAL A 519 -17.78 1.73 -6.11
N LYS A 520 -16.91 1.28 -5.21
CA LYS A 520 -16.24 -0.03 -5.21
C LYS A 520 -17.20 -1.21 -5.34
N ARG A 521 -18.42 -1.10 -4.80
CA ARG A 521 -19.41 -2.19 -4.82
C ARG A 521 -20.42 -2.12 -5.96
N TYR A 522 -20.58 -0.97 -6.61
CA TYR A 522 -21.71 -0.71 -7.52
C TYR A 522 -21.30 -0.32 -8.93
N ILE A 523 -20.22 0.46 -9.10
CA ILE A 523 -19.78 1.00 -10.39
C ILE A 523 -18.26 0.92 -10.61
N GLN A 524 -17.56 0.03 -9.89
CA GLN A 524 -16.08 -0.08 -9.91
C GLN A 524 -15.47 -0.17 -11.31
N ASN A 525 -16.13 -0.84 -12.27
CA ASN A 525 -15.63 -0.97 -13.63
C ASN A 525 -15.71 0.34 -14.45
N ASN A 526 -16.47 1.32 -13.96
CA ASN A 526 -16.72 2.62 -14.56
C ASN A 526 -16.25 3.77 -13.65
N ALA A 527 -15.20 3.52 -12.85
CA ALA A 527 -14.56 4.51 -12.00
C ALA A 527 -13.05 4.27 -11.94
N THR A 528 -12.28 5.32 -11.62
CA THR A 528 -10.88 5.16 -11.21
C THR A 528 -10.82 4.33 -9.93
N GLN A 529 -9.92 3.35 -9.87
CA GLN A 529 -9.78 2.47 -8.72
C GLN A 529 -8.68 2.96 -7.81
N ILE A 530 -9.01 3.16 -6.53
CA ILE A 530 -8.01 3.41 -5.50
C ILE A 530 -7.26 2.11 -5.22
N ILE A 531 -5.96 2.12 -5.50
CA ILE A 531 -5.01 1.01 -5.31
C ILE A 531 -4.42 1.05 -3.90
N ASP A 532 -4.06 2.25 -3.43
CA ASP A 532 -3.49 2.44 -2.10
C ASP A 532 -3.86 3.81 -1.53
N HIS A 533 -3.76 3.96 -0.22
CA HIS A 533 -3.92 5.22 0.47
C HIS A 533 -3.01 5.30 1.70
N ARG A 534 -2.60 6.51 2.05
CA ARG A 534 -1.77 6.78 3.23
C ARG A 534 -2.23 8.05 3.93
N LYS A 535 -2.14 8.04 5.25
CA LYS A 535 -2.38 9.23 6.09
C LYS A 535 -1.17 9.45 7.00
N ILE A 536 -0.66 10.66 7.02
CA ILE A 536 0.38 11.09 7.97
C ILE A 536 -0.03 12.46 8.53
N GLY A 537 -0.33 12.50 9.83
CA GLY A 537 -0.88 13.69 10.48
C GLY A 537 -2.20 14.15 9.84
N GLU A 538 -2.26 15.42 9.44
CA GLU A 538 -3.41 16.04 8.78
C GLU A 538 -3.35 15.92 7.25
N CYS A 539 -2.29 15.32 6.69
CA CYS A 539 -2.10 15.11 5.27
C CYS A 539 -2.34 13.65 4.90
N GLY A 540 -2.62 13.40 3.62
CA GLY A 540 -2.60 12.05 3.09
C GLY A 540 -2.40 12.01 1.58
N GLY A 541 -2.45 10.78 1.08
CA GLY A 541 -2.39 10.48 -0.33
C GLY A 541 -3.39 9.41 -0.71
N LEU A 542 -3.91 9.52 -1.93
CA LEU A 542 -4.68 8.48 -2.62
C LEU A 542 -3.96 8.12 -3.92
N LEU A 543 -3.76 6.81 -4.14
CA LEU A 543 -3.14 6.27 -5.34
C LEU A 543 -4.20 5.58 -6.17
N TYR A 544 -4.37 6.00 -7.42
CA TYR A 544 -5.35 5.49 -8.36
C TYR A 544 -4.67 4.73 -9.50
N ASN A 545 -5.34 3.71 -10.01
CA ASN A 545 -4.97 3.16 -11.30
C ASN A 545 -5.15 4.22 -12.41
N PHE A 546 -4.27 4.16 -13.40
CA PHE A 546 -4.47 4.95 -14.60
C PHE A 546 -5.54 4.27 -15.45
N VAL A 547 -6.68 4.93 -15.66
CA VAL A 547 -7.77 4.41 -16.48
C VAL A 547 -7.39 4.49 -17.96
N GLY A 548 -7.87 3.52 -18.77
CA GLY A 548 -8.09 3.65 -20.22
C GLY A 548 -6.88 3.81 -21.16
N ILE A 549 -5.68 3.35 -20.79
CA ILE A 549 -4.62 3.11 -21.78
C ILE A 549 -4.55 1.60 -22.08
N ASN A 550 -5.52 1.10 -22.86
CA ASN A 550 -5.37 -0.19 -23.52
C ASN A 550 -4.48 0.00 -24.75
N GLY A 551 -3.18 0.17 -24.51
CA GLY A 551 -2.17 0.41 -25.54
C GLY A 551 -1.81 1.89 -25.68
N GLY A 552 -0.56 2.19 -26.04
CA GLY A 552 0.03 3.55 -26.02
C GLY A 552 -0.58 4.59 -26.97
N GLU A 553 -1.77 4.36 -27.53
CA GLU A 553 -2.44 5.24 -28.50
C GLU A 553 -3.88 5.65 -28.12
N SER A 554 -4.54 5.08 -27.10
CA SER A 554 -5.91 5.48 -26.73
C SER A 554 -5.94 6.79 -25.95
N THR A 555 -6.74 7.77 -26.42
CA THR A 555 -6.89 9.08 -25.76
C THR A 555 -8.12 9.10 -24.85
N ILE A 556 -7.96 9.63 -23.63
CA ILE A 556 -9.08 9.90 -22.71
C ILE A 556 -9.33 11.39 -22.70
N ASN A 557 -10.58 11.77 -22.89
CA ASN A 557 -11.05 13.15 -22.83
C ASN A 557 -12.15 13.29 -21.78
N THR A 558 -12.41 14.50 -21.31
CA THR A 558 -13.58 14.77 -20.47
C THR A 558 -14.85 14.82 -21.33
N LEU A 559 -16.03 14.64 -20.71
CA LEU A 559 -17.30 14.85 -21.39
C LEU A 559 -17.48 16.31 -21.81
N GLU A 560 -16.79 17.26 -21.16
CA GLU A 560 -16.73 18.67 -21.56
C GLU A 560 -16.02 18.83 -22.92
N ASP A 561 -14.83 18.24 -23.07
CA ASP A 561 -14.09 18.24 -24.33
C ASP A 561 -14.89 17.57 -25.44
N TYR A 562 -15.53 16.43 -25.12
CA TYR A 562 -16.40 15.71 -26.04
C TYR A 562 -17.62 16.56 -26.43
N TYR A 563 -18.23 17.26 -25.47
CA TYR A 563 -19.34 18.17 -25.72
C TYR A 563 -18.95 19.26 -26.71
N HIS A 564 -17.78 19.87 -26.58
CA HIS A 564 -17.37 20.94 -27.49
C HIS A 564 -16.97 20.45 -28.89
N SER A 565 -16.51 19.21 -29.01
CA SER A 565 -15.98 18.65 -30.27
C SER A 565 -16.98 17.84 -31.10
N HIS A 566 -18.08 17.37 -30.51
CA HIS A 566 -19.05 16.46 -31.15
C HIS A 566 -20.43 17.07 -31.37
N ASP A 567 -21.26 16.47 -32.22
CA ASP A 567 -22.62 16.97 -32.45
C ASP A 567 -23.59 16.63 -31.31
N THR A 568 -24.80 17.22 -31.33
CA THR A 568 -25.78 16.98 -30.25
C THR A 568 -26.22 15.52 -30.16
N GLY A 569 -26.36 14.80 -31.28
CA GLY A 569 -26.79 13.40 -31.27
C GLY A 569 -25.76 12.49 -30.61
N GLU A 570 -24.47 12.75 -30.88
CA GLU A 570 -23.35 12.04 -30.26
C GLU A 570 -23.27 12.29 -28.75
N VAL A 571 -23.41 13.54 -28.31
CA VAL A 571 -23.44 13.89 -26.87
C VAL A 571 -24.62 13.24 -26.17
N LEU A 572 -25.82 13.27 -26.77
CA LEU A 572 -27.01 12.60 -26.22
C LEU A 572 -26.80 11.09 -26.08
N THR A 573 -26.07 10.47 -27.01
CA THR A 573 -25.70 9.05 -26.94
C THR A 573 -24.75 8.78 -25.78
N ALA A 574 -23.76 9.64 -25.54
CA ALA A 574 -22.87 9.55 -24.40
C ALA A 574 -23.62 9.69 -23.06
N LEU A 575 -24.55 10.66 -22.96
CA LEU A 575 -25.42 10.83 -21.80
C LEU A 575 -26.32 9.60 -21.57
N ASP A 576 -26.84 9.00 -22.64
CA ASP A 576 -27.63 7.78 -22.52
C ASP A 576 -26.81 6.62 -21.95
N LYS A 577 -25.56 6.46 -22.41
CA LYS A 577 -24.64 5.43 -21.89
C LYS A 577 -24.28 5.70 -20.43
N LEU A 578 -24.07 6.96 -20.04
CA LEU A 578 -23.80 7.36 -18.67
C LEU A 578 -24.93 6.93 -17.73
N PHE A 579 -26.18 7.31 -18.01
CA PHE A 579 -27.30 6.99 -17.12
C PHE A 579 -27.71 5.51 -17.17
N ARG A 580 -27.76 4.90 -18.37
CA ARG A 580 -28.30 3.54 -18.56
C ARG A 580 -27.29 2.43 -18.27
N ASN A 581 -26.00 2.69 -18.42
CA ASN A 581 -24.97 1.66 -18.29
C ASN A 581 -24.12 1.89 -17.04
N VAL A 582 -23.60 3.11 -16.85
CA VAL A 582 -22.69 3.42 -15.73
C VAL A 582 -23.49 3.60 -14.43
N LEU A 583 -24.42 4.54 -14.42
CA LEU A 583 -25.12 4.97 -13.22
C LEU A 583 -26.34 4.10 -12.85
N ARG A 584 -26.64 3.09 -13.67
CA ARG A 584 -27.82 2.22 -13.48
C ARG A 584 -27.86 1.53 -12.12
N SER A 585 -26.71 1.12 -11.59
CA SER A 585 -26.65 0.43 -10.29
C SER A 585 -26.96 1.36 -9.13
N TRP A 586 -26.73 2.67 -9.28
CA TRP A 586 -27.11 3.70 -8.32
C TRP A 586 -28.59 4.06 -8.45
N TYR A 587 -29.05 4.55 -9.61
CA TYR A 587 -30.42 5.04 -9.72
C TYR A 587 -31.48 3.96 -9.97
N GLY A 588 -31.09 2.72 -10.28
CA GLY A 588 -32.01 1.62 -10.56
C GLY A 588 -32.61 0.95 -9.32
N GLN A 589 -32.21 1.34 -8.11
CA GLN A 589 -32.65 0.73 -6.85
C GLN A 589 -32.77 1.77 -5.72
N PRO A 590 -33.56 2.85 -5.94
CA PRO A 590 -33.73 3.90 -4.95
C PRO A 590 -34.57 3.45 -3.77
N LYS A 591 -34.41 4.11 -2.63
CA LYS A 591 -35.19 3.85 -1.41
C LYS A 591 -35.99 5.09 -1.03
N LEU A 592 -37.29 4.91 -0.81
CA LEU A 592 -38.12 5.99 -0.26
C LEU A 592 -37.73 6.23 1.21
N LYS A 593 -37.44 7.48 1.55
CA LYS A 593 -36.97 7.93 2.86
C LYS A 593 -37.62 9.27 3.23
N GLU A 594 -37.64 9.58 4.51
CA GLU A 594 -37.92 10.92 4.99
C GLU A 594 -36.62 11.73 4.95
N LEU A 595 -36.52 12.69 4.03
CA LEU A 595 -35.35 13.55 3.82
C LEU A 595 -35.67 15.01 4.19
N PHE A 596 -34.70 15.71 4.77
CA PHE A 596 -34.80 17.15 5.06
C PHE A 596 -34.22 17.95 3.90
N LEU A 597 -34.96 18.04 2.78
CA LEU A 597 -34.41 18.58 1.53
C LEU A 597 -33.92 20.04 1.64
N TYR A 598 -34.56 20.85 2.49
CA TYR A 598 -34.12 22.23 2.75
C TYR A 598 -32.80 22.32 3.52
N GLU A 599 -32.47 21.29 4.31
CA GLU A 599 -31.16 21.17 4.95
C GLU A 599 -30.13 20.58 3.97
N GLU A 600 -30.50 19.53 3.23
CA GLU A 600 -29.64 18.86 2.25
C GLU A 600 -29.11 19.82 1.16
N TYR A 601 -29.95 20.78 0.75
CA TYR A 601 -29.63 21.74 -0.29
C TYR A 601 -29.19 23.11 0.24
N ASP A 602 -28.98 23.28 1.55
CA ASP A 602 -28.44 24.52 2.12
C ASP A 602 -26.90 24.59 2.00
N PHE A 603 -26.39 24.52 0.77
CA PHE A 603 -24.98 24.72 0.45
C PHE A 603 -24.86 25.76 -0.66
N PHE A 604 -24.57 27.00 -0.30
CA PHE A 604 -24.37 28.09 -1.25
C PHE A 604 -22.90 28.49 -1.30
N PHE A 605 -22.24 28.17 -2.41
CA PHE A 605 -20.80 28.41 -2.57
C PHE A 605 -20.48 29.91 -2.52
N GLN A 606 -19.62 30.29 -1.57
CA GLN A 606 -19.22 31.69 -1.32
C GLN A 606 -20.42 32.64 -1.21
N TYR A 607 -21.39 32.34 -0.35
CA TYR A 607 -22.64 33.11 -0.20
C TYR A 607 -22.46 34.63 0.00
N ASP A 608 -21.37 35.08 0.63
CA ASP A 608 -21.07 36.50 0.76
C ASP A 608 -20.79 37.20 -0.58
N ASN A 609 -20.20 36.50 -1.54
CA ASN A 609 -20.00 37.01 -2.90
C ASN A 609 -21.34 37.18 -3.63
N ILE A 610 -22.27 36.25 -3.41
CA ILE A 610 -23.64 36.33 -3.92
C ILE A 610 -24.35 37.58 -3.38
N LYS A 611 -24.23 37.85 -2.07
CA LYS A 611 -24.78 39.07 -1.44
C LYS A 611 -24.18 40.34 -2.04
N ALA A 612 -22.85 40.36 -2.21
CA ALA A 612 -22.15 41.50 -2.78
C ALA A 612 -22.61 41.79 -4.21
N PHE A 613 -22.66 40.77 -5.07
CA PHE A 613 -23.16 40.87 -6.44
C PHE A 613 -24.60 41.38 -6.48
N THR A 614 -25.47 40.82 -5.65
CA THR A 614 -26.89 41.19 -5.58
C THR A 614 -27.10 42.65 -5.20
N SER A 615 -26.41 43.10 -4.15
CA SER A 615 -26.47 44.48 -3.68
C SER A 615 -25.95 45.45 -4.73
N GLN A 616 -24.86 45.10 -5.41
CA GLN A 616 -24.26 45.94 -6.46
C GLN A 616 -25.14 46.03 -7.71
N LYS A 617 -25.70 44.90 -8.19
CA LYS A 617 -26.38 44.82 -9.48
C LYS A 617 -27.88 45.09 -9.40
N PHE A 618 -28.54 44.66 -8.33
CA PHE A 618 -30.00 44.76 -8.17
C PHE A 618 -30.43 45.68 -7.02
N GLY A 619 -29.50 46.13 -6.16
CA GLY A 619 -29.82 47.08 -5.08
C GLY A 619 -30.73 46.51 -3.99
N VAL A 620 -30.76 45.19 -3.82
CA VAL A 620 -31.58 44.50 -2.80
C VAL A 620 -30.72 43.74 -1.79
N SER A 621 -31.25 43.55 -0.59
CA SER A 621 -30.66 42.78 0.51
C SER A 621 -31.58 41.60 0.89
N SER A 622 -31.17 40.74 1.83
CA SER A 622 -32.05 39.67 2.33
C SER A 622 -33.29 40.15 3.10
N SER A 623 -33.39 41.45 3.41
CA SER A 623 -34.54 42.01 4.13
C SER A 623 -35.76 42.25 3.22
N GLU A 624 -35.54 42.45 1.91
CA GLU A 624 -36.61 42.60 0.93
C GLU A 624 -37.10 41.25 0.43
N LYS A 625 -38.40 40.94 0.63
CA LYS A 625 -39.03 39.70 0.15
C LYS A 625 -39.03 39.56 -1.38
N TYR A 626 -39.15 40.67 -2.08
CA TYR A 626 -39.35 40.69 -3.53
C TYR A 626 -38.29 41.55 -4.21
N VAL A 627 -37.99 41.23 -5.46
CA VAL A 627 -37.13 41.99 -6.36
C VAL A 627 -37.87 42.23 -7.68
N ASP A 628 -37.69 43.41 -8.27
CA ASP A 628 -38.16 43.70 -9.63
C ASP A 628 -37.10 43.22 -10.62
N LEU A 629 -37.43 42.22 -11.42
CA LEU A 629 -36.54 41.60 -12.40
C LEU A 629 -36.43 42.47 -13.66
N PRO A 630 -35.25 42.51 -14.30
CA PRO A 630 -35.05 43.23 -15.55
C PRO A 630 -35.85 42.58 -16.70
N TYR A 631 -35.80 43.20 -17.89
CA TYR A 631 -36.32 42.64 -19.14
C TYR A 631 -37.86 42.40 -19.18
N ASN A 632 -38.62 43.11 -18.33
CA ASN A 632 -40.07 42.98 -18.19
C ASN A 632 -40.54 41.63 -17.62
N LEU A 633 -39.66 40.90 -16.92
CA LEU A 633 -40.00 39.67 -16.19
C LEU A 633 -40.85 39.94 -14.93
N GLY A 634 -41.00 41.22 -14.56
CA GLY A 634 -41.88 41.64 -13.48
C GLY A 634 -41.29 41.40 -12.09
N LYS A 635 -42.17 41.27 -11.10
CA LYS A 635 -41.78 41.16 -9.69
C LYS A 635 -41.71 39.69 -9.28
N SER A 636 -40.59 39.29 -8.67
CA SER A 636 -40.33 37.91 -8.25
C SER A 636 -39.77 37.84 -6.82
N ILE A 637 -39.59 36.63 -6.29
CA ILE A 637 -38.99 36.40 -4.97
C ILE A 637 -37.50 36.67 -5.00
N ASN A 638 -37.01 37.42 -4.03
CA ASN A 638 -35.58 37.66 -3.85
C ASN A 638 -34.88 36.39 -3.32
N PRO A 639 -33.92 35.81 -4.05
CA PRO A 639 -33.18 34.62 -3.58
C PRO A 639 -32.53 34.80 -2.20
N LEU A 640 -31.99 35.99 -1.86
CA LEU A 640 -31.39 36.21 -0.54
C LEU A 640 -32.40 36.07 0.60
N TYR A 641 -33.63 36.58 0.38
CA TYR A 641 -34.73 36.41 1.35
C TYR A 641 -35.16 34.96 1.45
N PHE A 642 -35.23 34.24 0.31
CA PHE A 642 -35.59 32.83 0.30
C PHE A 642 -34.60 32.00 1.14
N VAL A 643 -33.30 32.18 0.92
CA VAL A 643 -32.26 31.46 1.66
C VAL A 643 -32.29 31.81 3.15
N GLU A 644 -32.30 33.09 3.51
CA GLU A 644 -32.17 33.49 4.93
C GLU A 644 -33.46 33.39 5.76
N LYS A 645 -34.63 33.28 5.12
CA LYS A 645 -35.93 33.21 5.81
C LYS A 645 -36.68 31.93 5.49
N VAL A 646 -36.94 31.67 4.22
CA VAL A 646 -37.82 30.56 3.80
C VAL A 646 -37.14 29.21 4.03
N MET A 647 -35.85 29.08 3.69
CA MET A 647 -35.12 27.83 3.93
C MET A 647 -34.94 27.57 5.42
N ASP A 648 -34.62 28.59 6.22
CA ASP A 648 -34.47 28.45 7.67
C ASP A 648 -35.78 27.99 8.35
N GLU A 649 -36.91 28.59 7.97
CA GLU A 649 -38.24 28.19 8.46
C GLU A 649 -38.62 26.75 8.08
N ARG A 650 -38.15 26.27 6.92
CA ARG A 650 -38.49 24.94 6.37
C ARG A 650 -37.40 23.89 6.58
N ARG A 651 -36.27 24.24 7.20
CA ARG A 651 -35.09 23.37 7.37
C ARG A 651 -35.43 22.02 8.01
N SER A 652 -36.28 22.04 9.03
CA SER A 652 -36.71 20.84 9.77
C SER A 652 -37.90 20.09 9.14
N LYS A 653 -38.36 20.50 7.95
CA LYS A 653 -39.47 19.84 7.27
C LYS A 653 -38.96 18.60 6.52
N ALA A 654 -39.39 17.42 6.98
CA ALA A 654 -39.18 16.19 6.25
C ALA A 654 -40.12 16.09 5.03
N VAL A 655 -39.58 15.52 3.95
CA VAL A 655 -40.30 15.19 2.71
C VAL A 655 -40.03 13.73 2.39
N SER A 656 -41.06 12.99 2.00
CA SER A 656 -40.92 11.62 1.52
C SER A 656 -40.33 11.68 0.11
N ALA A 657 -39.04 11.34 -0.01
CA ALA A 657 -38.26 11.49 -1.22
C ALA A 657 -37.39 10.25 -1.44
N TYR A 658 -37.03 9.99 -2.70
CA TYR A 658 -36.17 8.88 -3.05
C TYR A 658 -34.70 9.22 -2.74
N GLU A 659 -34.04 8.32 -2.02
CA GLU A 659 -32.62 8.35 -1.68
C GLU A 659 -31.88 7.28 -2.51
N THR A 660 -30.71 7.65 -3.05
CA THR A 660 -29.75 6.70 -3.61
C THR A 660 -28.32 7.21 -3.48
N SER A 661 -27.33 6.42 -3.92
CA SER A 661 -25.95 6.88 -4.07
C SER A 661 -25.90 7.94 -5.17
N THR A 662 -25.42 9.13 -4.82
CA THR A 662 -25.24 10.26 -5.74
C THR A 662 -23.78 10.64 -5.78
N HIS A 663 -23.30 11.10 -6.94
CA HIS A 663 -21.95 11.67 -7.06
C HIS A 663 -21.81 12.96 -6.25
N GLY A 664 -22.85 13.79 -6.29
CA GLY A 664 -22.96 15.05 -5.56
C GLY A 664 -22.30 16.25 -6.23
N ASP A 665 -21.32 15.99 -7.11
CA ASP A 665 -20.73 16.97 -8.03
C ASP A 665 -20.61 16.42 -9.46
N LEU A 666 -21.67 15.79 -9.97
CA LEU A 666 -21.66 15.25 -11.34
C LEU A 666 -21.72 16.38 -12.37
N ASN A 667 -20.56 16.77 -12.90
CA ASN A 667 -20.40 17.75 -13.98
C ASN A 667 -19.65 17.11 -15.18
N LEU A 668 -19.54 17.83 -16.29
CA LEU A 668 -18.95 17.29 -17.53
C LEU A 668 -17.44 16.99 -17.41
N ARG A 669 -16.72 17.60 -16.47
CA ARG A 669 -15.29 17.33 -16.23
C ARG A 669 -15.05 16.06 -15.43
N ASN A 670 -16.00 15.72 -14.56
CA ASN A 670 -15.94 14.52 -13.72
C ASN A 670 -16.39 13.23 -14.44
N VAL A 671 -16.68 13.32 -15.74
CA VAL A 671 -16.99 12.18 -16.61
C VAL A 671 -15.89 12.07 -17.67
N LEU A 672 -15.14 10.98 -17.65
CA LEU A 672 -14.10 10.67 -18.61
C LEU A 672 -14.60 9.67 -19.65
N LEU A 673 -14.12 9.78 -20.89
CA LEU A 673 -14.41 8.84 -21.95
C LEU A 673 -13.25 8.62 -22.92
N ASP A 674 -13.19 7.40 -23.45
CA ASP A 674 -12.28 7.02 -24.55
C ASP A 674 -12.98 7.06 -25.92
N ASP A 675 -12.22 6.74 -26.97
CA ASP A 675 -12.68 6.72 -28.36
C ASP A 675 -13.78 5.67 -28.63
N ASP A 676 -13.90 4.64 -27.77
CA ASP A 676 -14.94 3.59 -27.82
C ASP A 676 -16.17 3.95 -26.96
N LEU A 677 -16.24 5.21 -26.48
CA LEU A 677 -17.25 5.73 -25.56
C LEU A 677 -17.32 4.99 -24.23
N ASN A 678 -16.29 4.28 -23.79
CA ASN A 678 -16.25 3.75 -22.43
C ASN A 678 -16.18 4.93 -21.47
N LEU A 679 -16.95 4.86 -20.37
CA LEU A 679 -17.17 6.00 -19.49
C LEU A 679 -16.69 5.67 -18.09
N TRP A 680 -16.01 6.64 -17.47
CA TRP A 680 -15.54 6.57 -16.09
C TRP A 680 -15.87 7.84 -15.31
N LEU A 681 -16.17 7.68 -14.03
CA LEU A 681 -16.35 8.79 -13.09
C LEU A 681 -15.08 9.01 -12.26
N ILE A 682 -14.85 10.27 -11.87
CA ILE A 682 -13.76 10.71 -11.00
C ILE A 682 -14.26 11.74 -9.98
N ASP A 683 -13.46 11.99 -8.94
CA ASP A 683 -13.74 12.96 -7.87
C ASP A 683 -14.95 12.63 -7.00
N PHE A 684 -14.78 11.59 -6.18
CA PHE A 684 -15.86 11.06 -5.32
C PHE A 684 -15.99 11.75 -3.96
N ALA A 685 -15.36 12.92 -3.74
CA ALA A 685 -15.36 13.61 -2.45
C ALA A 685 -16.78 13.99 -1.97
N SER A 686 -17.70 14.26 -2.89
CA SER A 686 -19.10 14.61 -2.58
C SER A 686 -20.06 13.42 -2.58
N THR A 687 -19.55 12.21 -2.83
CA THR A 687 -20.36 11.01 -3.05
C THR A 687 -20.92 10.48 -1.73
N ARG A 688 -22.23 10.35 -1.67
CA ARG A 688 -22.98 9.84 -0.50
C ARG A 688 -24.36 9.34 -0.89
N TYR A 689 -25.07 8.70 0.04
CA TYR A 689 -26.52 8.58 -0.07
C TYR A 689 -27.14 9.98 0.05
N SER A 690 -27.93 10.37 -0.94
CA SER A 690 -28.60 11.67 -0.99
C SER A 690 -29.87 11.57 -1.84
N HIS A 691 -30.57 12.69 -1.96
CA HIS A 691 -31.75 12.84 -2.79
C HIS A 691 -31.46 12.48 -4.25
N ILE A 692 -32.30 11.62 -4.84
CA ILE A 692 -32.10 11.00 -6.15
C ILE A 692 -31.91 12.01 -7.29
N LEU A 693 -32.49 13.21 -7.17
CA LEU A 693 -32.43 14.25 -8.21
C LEU A 693 -31.22 15.20 -8.08
N ARG A 694 -30.34 14.98 -7.09
CA ARG A 694 -29.17 15.85 -6.84
C ARG A 694 -28.26 16.00 -8.06
N ASP A 695 -27.87 14.89 -8.67
CA ASP A 695 -26.97 14.92 -9.84
C ASP A 695 -27.68 15.39 -11.12
N VAL A 696 -28.99 15.16 -11.23
CA VAL A 696 -29.82 15.69 -12.32
C VAL A 696 -29.84 17.22 -12.29
N ALA A 697 -30.04 17.81 -11.11
CA ALA A 697 -29.98 19.26 -10.91
C ALA A 697 -28.58 19.81 -11.20
N LYS A 698 -27.52 19.15 -10.72
CA LYS A 698 -26.13 19.56 -10.98
C LYS A 698 -25.80 19.57 -12.48
N LEU A 699 -26.16 18.52 -13.21
CA LEU A 699 -25.93 18.43 -14.66
C LEU A 699 -26.71 19.49 -15.44
N GLU A 700 -27.98 19.75 -15.10
CA GLU A 700 -28.73 20.83 -15.75
C GLU A 700 -28.07 22.19 -15.55
N THR A 701 -27.60 22.48 -14.33
CA THR A 701 -26.84 23.70 -14.06
C THR A 701 -25.57 23.78 -14.92
N ALA A 702 -24.82 22.68 -15.04
CA ALA A 702 -23.62 22.64 -15.88
C ALA A 702 -23.95 22.92 -17.37
N PHE A 703 -25.00 22.30 -17.91
CA PHE A 703 -25.40 22.55 -19.30
C PHE A 703 -25.82 24.00 -19.55
N LYS A 704 -26.58 24.62 -18.65
CA LYS A 704 -27.10 25.98 -18.90
C LYS A 704 -26.12 27.10 -18.55
N LEU A 705 -25.11 26.85 -17.72
CA LEU A 705 -24.15 27.88 -17.27
C LEU A 705 -22.72 27.68 -17.75
N GLU A 706 -22.29 26.45 -18.03
CA GLU A 706 -20.90 26.16 -18.42
C GLU A 706 -20.79 25.81 -19.91
N CYS A 707 -21.86 25.33 -20.54
CA CYS A 707 -21.87 24.91 -21.95
C CYS A 707 -22.47 25.94 -22.92
N VAL A 708 -22.88 27.11 -22.42
CA VAL A 708 -23.50 28.20 -23.21
C VAL A 708 -22.73 29.48 -22.96
N ASP A 709 -22.22 30.10 -24.02
CA ASP A 709 -21.51 31.39 -23.92
C ASP A 709 -22.52 32.54 -24.08
N ILE A 710 -22.89 33.20 -22.98
CA ILE A 710 -23.84 34.31 -23.01
C ILE A 710 -23.08 35.62 -23.25
N ASP A 711 -22.90 35.96 -24.53
CA ASP A 711 -22.08 37.08 -25.00
C ASP A 711 -22.87 38.38 -25.27
N SER A 712 -24.20 38.31 -25.24
CA SER A 712 -25.08 39.39 -25.68
C SER A 712 -26.40 39.43 -24.93
N LEU A 713 -26.99 40.63 -24.87
CA LEU A 713 -28.27 40.86 -24.22
C LEU A 713 -29.42 40.13 -24.92
N GLU A 714 -29.39 40.05 -26.24
CA GLU A 714 -30.38 39.32 -27.04
C GLU A 714 -30.35 37.82 -26.72
N LYS A 715 -29.16 37.23 -26.59
CA LYS A 715 -28.99 35.83 -26.23
C LYS A 715 -29.42 35.55 -24.78
N LEU A 716 -29.09 36.45 -23.84
CA LEU A 716 -29.58 36.38 -22.47
C LEU A 716 -31.11 36.35 -22.39
N LYS A 717 -31.79 37.26 -23.10
CA LYS A 717 -33.27 37.31 -23.12
C LYS A 717 -33.87 36.03 -23.69
N TYR A 718 -33.30 35.51 -24.77
CA TYR A 718 -33.77 34.27 -25.38
C TYR A 718 -33.63 33.06 -24.45
N ILE A 719 -32.50 32.96 -23.73
CA ILE A 719 -32.31 31.90 -22.74
C ILE A 719 -33.28 32.06 -21.57
N LEU A 720 -33.55 33.30 -21.12
CA LEU A 720 -34.53 33.57 -20.06
C LEU A 720 -35.96 33.19 -20.46
N GLU A 721 -36.36 33.40 -21.72
CA GLU A 721 -37.66 32.94 -22.24
C GLU A 721 -37.76 31.40 -22.17
N LEU A 722 -36.72 30.67 -22.59
CA LEU A 722 -36.67 29.21 -22.48
C LEU A 722 -36.65 28.75 -21.01
N GLU A 723 -35.92 29.46 -20.16
CA GLU A 723 -35.82 29.15 -18.73
C GLU A 723 -37.17 29.27 -18.03
N GLU A 724 -37.97 30.30 -18.36
CA GLU A 724 -39.33 30.45 -17.83
C GLU A 724 -40.21 29.26 -18.18
N ASP A 725 -40.16 28.78 -19.44
CA ASP A 725 -40.92 27.58 -19.86
C ASP A 725 -40.48 26.35 -19.06
N PHE A 726 -39.18 26.15 -18.88
CA PHE A 726 -38.62 25.01 -18.13
C PHE A 726 -38.91 25.08 -16.62
N ILE A 727 -38.94 26.27 -16.02
CA ILE A 727 -39.28 26.46 -14.60
C ILE A 727 -40.80 26.30 -14.35
N ASN A 728 -41.63 26.62 -15.36
CA ASN A 728 -43.08 26.55 -15.26
C ASN A 728 -43.67 25.14 -15.46
N ALA A 729 -42.85 24.16 -15.83
CA ALA A 729 -43.24 22.74 -15.87
C ALA A 729 -43.95 22.30 -14.58
N GLU A 730 -45.05 21.55 -14.68
CA GLU A 730 -45.81 21.10 -13.51
C GLU A 730 -45.13 19.91 -12.79
N ASN A 731 -44.49 19.03 -13.55
CA ASN A 731 -43.76 17.86 -13.06
C ASN A 731 -42.62 17.49 -14.03
N LEU A 732 -41.75 16.55 -13.67
CA LEU A 732 -40.61 16.16 -14.50
C LEU A 732 -40.99 15.44 -15.82
N SER A 733 -42.25 15.00 -15.97
CA SER A 733 -42.74 14.45 -17.24
C SER A 733 -43.21 15.53 -18.23
N ASP A 734 -43.48 16.74 -17.73
CA ASP A 734 -43.88 17.92 -18.51
C ASP A 734 -42.64 18.67 -19.01
N ILE A 735 -41.91 18.05 -19.95
CA ILE A 735 -40.66 18.61 -20.47
C ILE A 735 -40.95 19.51 -21.68
N PRO A 736 -40.73 20.84 -21.59
CA PRO A 736 -41.09 21.77 -22.65
C PRO A 736 -40.41 21.47 -23.99
N GLU A 737 -41.08 21.85 -25.09
CA GLU A 737 -40.48 21.79 -26.43
C GLU A 737 -39.50 22.95 -26.64
N ILE A 738 -38.41 22.66 -27.35
CA ILE A 738 -37.45 23.68 -27.76
C ILE A 738 -37.88 24.14 -29.16
N PRO A 739 -37.92 25.45 -29.44
CA PRO A 739 -38.20 25.96 -30.78
C PRO A 739 -37.04 25.62 -31.72
N LEU A 740 -37.06 24.41 -32.30
CA LEU A 740 -35.97 23.86 -33.13
C LEU A 740 -35.75 24.65 -34.44
N LYS A 741 -36.74 25.45 -34.87
CA LYS A 741 -36.68 26.42 -35.97
C LYS A 741 -37.78 27.48 -35.79
N SER A 742 -37.46 28.71 -35.38
CA SER A 742 -38.39 29.82 -35.58
C SER A 742 -38.24 30.35 -37.01
N THR A 743 -39.06 29.84 -37.93
CA THR A 743 -39.23 30.45 -39.26
C THR A 743 -39.90 31.83 -39.22
N GLU A 744 -40.25 32.35 -38.04
CA GLU A 744 -40.96 33.63 -37.87
C GLU A 744 -40.12 34.76 -37.25
N THR A 745 -38.91 34.47 -36.76
CA THR A 745 -37.98 35.47 -36.22
C THR A 745 -36.55 35.07 -36.57
N GLN A 746 -35.91 35.80 -37.49
CA GLN A 746 -34.46 35.74 -37.65
C GLN A 746 -33.84 36.28 -36.35
N LEU A 747 -33.29 35.40 -35.53
CA LEU A 747 -32.44 35.79 -34.41
C LEU A 747 -31.17 36.47 -34.97
N ASN A 748 -30.71 37.51 -34.30
CA ASN A 748 -29.51 38.25 -34.71
C ASN A 748 -28.20 37.64 -34.16
N PHE A 749 -28.28 36.47 -33.52
CA PHE A 749 -27.16 35.76 -32.91
C PHE A 749 -27.26 34.26 -33.24
N ASP A 750 -26.15 33.53 -33.09
CA ASP A 750 -26.15 32.07 -33.19
C ASP A 750 -26.68 31.45 -31.88
N ASN A 751 -27.71 30.63 -31.98
CA ASN A 751 -28.33 29.93 -30.87
C ASN A 751 -28.01 28.42 -30.85
N SER A 752 -27.09 27.95 -31.69
CA SER A 752 -26.76 26.53 -31.82
C SER A 752 -26.32 25.87 -30.50
N ASP A 753 -25.51 26.57 -29.71
CA ASP A 753 -25.04 26.16 -28.39
C ASP A 753 -26.18 26.12 -27.36
N VAL A 754 -27.08 27.12 -27.36
CA VAL A 754 -28.28 27.16 -26.53
C VAL A 754 -29.20 25.98 -26.84
N ILE A 755 -29.48 25.73 -28.12
CA ILE A 755 -30.33 24.61 -28.53
C ILE A 755 -29.71 23.28 -28.11
N LYS A 756 -28.40 23.12 -28.29
CA LYS A 756 -27.67 21.91 -27.86
C LYS A 756 -27.74 21.70 -26.35
N ALA A 757 -27.46 22.74 -25.56
CA ALA A 757 -27.54 22.68 -24.11
C ALA A 757 -28.95 22.31 -23.64
N PHE A 758 -29.98 22.98 -24.15
CA PHE A 758 -31.37 22.69 -23.77
C PHE A 758 -31.83 21.30 -24.24
N GLN A 759 -31.33 20.77 -25.37
CA GLN A 759 -31.57 19.38 -25.75
C GLN A 759 -30.96 18.39 -24.75
N CYS A 760 -29.76 18.67 -24.24
CA CYS A 760 -29.15 17.88 -23.18
C CYS A 760 -29.92 17.99 -21.86
N ILE A 761 -30.39 19.19 -21.51
CA ILE A 761 -31.23 19.44 -20.33
C ILE A 761 -32.52 18.63 -20.40
N ARG A 762 -33.22 18.63 -21.54
CA ARG A 762 -34.41 17.79 -21.76
C ARG A 762 -34.09 16.33 -21.49
N ARG A 763 -32.98 15.81 -22.03
CA ARG A 763 -32.55 14.42 -21.82
C ARG A 763 -32.24 14.12 -20.35
N VAL A 764 -31.59 15.03 -19.64
CA VAL A 764 -31.31 14.89 -18.21
C VAL A 764 -32.61 14.88 -17.38
N ARG A 765 -33.59 15.73 -17.71
CA ARG A 765 -34.92 15.71 -17.09
C ARG A 765 -35.70 14.44 -17.40
N GLU A 766 -35.60 13.89 -18.61
CA GLU A 766 -36.17 12.58 -18.98
C GLU A 766 -35.62 11.48 -18.05
N TYR A 767 -34.32 11.50 -17.74
CA TYR A 767 -33.72 10.60 -16.75
C TYR A 767 -34.21 10.88 -15.33
N GLY A 768 -34.30 12.15 -14.92
CA GLY A 768 -34.90 12.54 -13.64
C GLY A 768 -36.29 11.93 -13.44
N ASN A 769 -37.17 12.13 -14.43
CA ASN A 769 -38.52 11.54 -14.45
C ASN A 769 -38.50 10.00 -14.39
N MET A 770 -37.57 9.36 -15.10
CA MET A 770 -37.45 7.90 -15.12
C MET A 770 -37.07 7.31 -13.76
N VAL A 771 -36.21 7.99 -13.01
CA VAL A 771 -35.68 7.48 -11.72
C VAL A 771 -36.61 7.77 -10.55
N THR A 772 -37.49 8.78 -10.67
CA THR A 772 -38.52 9.10 -9.67
C THR A 772 -39.82 8.35 -9.96
N LEU A 773 -39.85 7.06 -9.63
CA LEU A 773 -40.95 6.12 -9.89
C LEU A 773 -42.22 6.48 -9.10
N LEU A 774 -43.05 7.41 -9.61
CA LEU A 774 -44.34 7.91 -9.06
C LEU A 774 -44.26 9.21 -8.23
N ASP A 775 -43.14 9.95 -8.28
CA ASP A 775 -43.06 11.27 -7.66
C ASP A 775 -43.33 12.37 -8.69
N GLU A 776 -44.39 13.14 -8.47
CA GLU A 776 -44.79 14.26 -9.35
C GLU A 776 -44.41 15.63 -8.75
N ASP A 777 -43.82 15.67 -7.54
CA ASP A 777 -43.48 16.93 -6.87
C ASP A 777 -42.18 17.53 -7.42
N ILE A 778 -42.31 18.39 -8.42
CA ILE A 778 -41.18 19.12 -9.03
C ILE A 778 -40.46 20.03 -8.04
N SER A 779 -41.05 20.39 -6.89
CA SER A 779 -40.40 21.27 -5.92
C SER A 779 -39.13 20.66 -5.34
N GLN A 780 -39.05 19.32 -5.25
CA GLN A 780 -37.85 18.60 -4.81
C GLN A 780 -36.68 18.79 -5.79
N TYR A 781 -36.98 18.74 -7.08
CA TYR A 781 -36.03 19.00 -8.17
C TYR A 781 -35.58 20.47 -8.18
N LEU A 782 -36.55 21.39 -8.14
CA LEU A 782 -36.32 22.84 -8.18
C LEU A 782 -35.46 23.33 -7.00
N LEU A 783 -35.61 22.72 -5.82
CA LEU A 783 -34.78 23.05 -4.67
C LEU A 783 -33.30 22.69 -4.90
N GLY A 784 -33.01 21.54 -5.50
CA GLY A 784 -31.64 21.20 -5.91
C GLY A 784 -31.11 22.12 -7.00
N LEU A 785 -31.94 22.43 -7.99
CA LEU A 785 -31.57 23.34 -9.09
C LEU A 785 -31.27 24.76 -8.57
N LEU A 786 -32.02 25.24 -7.57
CA LEU A 786 -31.78 26.52 -6.90
C LEU A 786 -30.37 26.57 -6.30
N SER A 787 -29.98 25.57 -5.53
CA SER A 787 -28.70 25.60 -4.80
C SER A 787 -27.49 25.62 -5.71
N TYR A 788 -27.51 24.83 -6.79
CA TYR A 788 -26.45 24.85 -7.78
C TYR A 788 -26.46 26.13 -8.63
N THR A 789 -27.64 26.58 -9.10
CA THR A 789 -27.76 27.78 -9.94
C THR A 789 -27.38 29.05 -9.18
N LEU A 790 -27.81 29.18 -7.92
CA LEU A 790 -27.48 30.35 -7.10
C LEU A 790 -26.00 30.39 -6.75
N SER A 791 -25.39 29.24 -6.45
CA SER A 791 -23.96 29.11 -6.19
C SER A 791 -23.09 29.58 -7.35
N ALA A 792 -23.56 29.39 -8.59
CA ALA A 792 -22.81 29.77 -9.79
C ALA A 792 -22.58 31.28 -9.93
N VAL A 793 -23.39 32.13 -9.27
CA VAL A 793 -23.17 33.59 -9.23
C VAL A 793 -21.78 33.94 -8.69
N SER A 794 -21.23 33.10 -7.83
CA SER A 794 -19.89 33.25 -7.24
C SER A 794 -18.74 32.72 -8.12
N PHE A 795 -19.03 32.05 -9.24
CA PHE A 795 -17.98 31.43 -10.05
C PHE A 795 -17.18 32.49 -10.81
N ILE A 796 -15.86 32.38 -10.74
CA ILE A 796 -14.93 33.33 -11.38
C ILE A 796 -14.93 33.13 -12.90
N SER A 797 -15.19 31.91 -13.37
CA SER A 797 -15.27 31.56 -14.80
C SER A 797 -16.43 32.24 -15.52
N LEU A 798 -17.50 32.61 -14.81
CA LEU A 798 -18.70 33.19 -15.42
C LEU A 798 -18.58 34.70 -15.62
N ASN A 799 -19.05 35.15 -16.78
CA ASN A 799 -19.15 36.55 -17.17
C ASN A 799 -20.36 37.25 -16.51
N ASP A 800 -20.50 38.57 -16.69
CA ASP A 800 -21.55 39.36 -16.04
C ASP A 800 -22.98 39.01 -16.50
N TYR A 801 -23.16 38.55 -17.74
CA TYR A 801 -24.46 38.10 -18.27
C TYR A 801 -24.82 36.71 -17.73
N GLU A 802 -23.87 35.80 -17.62
CA GLU A 802 -24.07 34.46 -17.04
C GLU A 802 -24.41 34.53 -15.55
N LYS A 803 -23.71 35.39 -14.80
CA LYS A 803 -24.03 35.66 -13.38
C LYS A 803 -25.42 36.27 -13.22
N GLU A 804 -25.81 37.14 -14.14
CA GLU A 804 -27.16 37.73 -14.17
C GLU A 804 -28.22 36.71 -14.50
N TYR A 805 -27.99 35.86 -15.50
CA TYR A 805 -28.87 34.73 -15.83
C TYR A 805 -29.04 33.80 -14.62
N ALA A 806 -27.95 33.38 -13.98
CA ALA A 806 -27.98 32.51 -12.80
C ALA A 806 -28.80 33.14 -11.66
N TRP A 807 -28.63 34.45 -11.41
CA TRP A 807 -29.41 35.16 -10.38
C TRP A 807 -30.91 35.26 -10.72
N ILE A 808 -31.25 35.62 -11.96
CA ILE A 808 -32.64 35.74 -12.42
C ILE A 808 -33.32 34.36 -12.39
N SER A 809 -32.68 33.33 -12.93
CA SER A 809 -33.15 31.93 -12.87
C SER A 809 -33.41 31.50 -11.43
N SER A 810 -32.47 31.79 -10.50
CA SER A 810 -32.66 31.51 -9.07
C SER A 810 -33.89 32.21 -8.49
N SER A 811 -34.14 33.47 -8.87
CA SER A 811 -35.33 34.22 -8.44
C SER A 811 -36.63 33.61 -8.95
N LEU A 812 -36.67 33.19 -10.22
CA LEU A 812 -37.82 32.51 -10.82
C LEU A 812 -38.08 31.15 -10.15
N ILE A 813 -37.03 30.38 -9.85
CA ILE A 813 -37.12 29.13 -9.10
C ILE A 813 -37.69 29.39 -7.69
N CYS A 814 -37.19 30.40 -6.97
CA CYS A 814 -37.71 30.77 -5.65
C CYS A 814 -39.20 31.15 -5.71
N GLN A 815 -39.65 31.81 -6.79
CA GLN A 815 -41.06 32.17 -6.99
C GLN A 815 -41.96 30.95 -7.20
N ARG A 816 -41.45 29.85 -7.78
CA ARG A 816 -42.18 28.58 -7.88
C ARG A 816 -42.21 27.77 -6.59
N LEU A 817 -41.19 27.93 -5.73
CA LEU A 817 -41.07 27.20 -4.46
C LEU A 817 -41.90 27.81 -3.30
N ILE A 818 -42.48 29.00 -3.49
CA ILE A 818 -43.38 29.68 -2.54
C ILE A 818 -44.82 29.51 -2.99
#